data_AF-A0A0Q6VHF7-F1
#
_entry.id   AF-A0A0Q6VHF7-F1
#
_cell.length_a   1.000
_cell.length_b   1.000
_cell.length_c   1.000
_cell.angle_alpha   90.00
_cell.angle_beta   90.00
_cell.angle_gamma   90.00
#
_symmetry.space_group_name_H-M   'P 1'
#
loop_
_entity.id
_entity.type
_entity.pdbx_description
1 polymer ?
#
loop_
_entity_poly.entity_id
_entity_poly.type
_entity_poly.pdbx_seq_one_letter_code
_entity_poly.pdbx_strand_id
1 'polypeptide(L)'
;MMFAGLTAVAIQPASAAPQVTEFHSDVTGAVVPAGVNFLTIELHGGAGGAGGQTGGSGGRGAVQKIQLPVQPGQSFDISVGAHGANGDLNGTSHGAGGGSSLPGAGGPGGDGYLINPAVYGAGGGGGGGATSVVLDGDLLAVAGGGGGGGGTNSNTTPGGNGGNADANGQNGSDVSNATGGKHGDAPNQDGGIGESATPTSAIAGGGAGGGGGGYEGGSGGAFTADTPSLINGSSGAGGGGGDSYFDDAKATRTSLTATEAGAGYVTFTYSVISPTKITFNSGGNDDTVNREMHGYSVNVAPTQPSQAQPTGNVTIVAKSQNTGEVINLGSDAVDSNGDATVFSNKLYVDNVVPGQGQWTLTATYTPDAASQFDSLGSKETESAYVSRGDTDTLLSSDSVDIPNYGDDVNFNVSVLPEAPASGQPTGKVQYFVDGSPVGPTVSNGPITLNSAGNGTLTVHNLSVGVHSITATYLGDREFNQSSSNESELSNFAINQGDTTVTLSIPDGNSLPDLSHNPILSGEDALLDVQVKSNNKGKLKAGTPVQLFDNGVLVDEAAIDYKGFVEFRESDLSTNDHGHHHFQALYNPEGEGSDPNFHQAYSNFQDVVVNYGEAKVDLTVDHNPQRVGQDVTFTIKVTGTDPTSKYDPEGDVQLYTADNTPLDGPITLVNGVATFTTADLPVGANTLYAVYKGDKHYKAGPSNTLLENITPQLTAIELSASVAPDLQYAQNETLTARVTAESVPAHGTVTFLDNGKAILDSNGKQIGKNIVVDANGIARFSTRSFRIGQHQFGAHFTGDKDSQSGASNTLAVKVLPNTVRVAISTDRIPAYTGDKILIHARVLKVGTSKGSITGFLQYYDGSTKLGGAVRVSGSYWGTKSVLAKSLSVGKHRLVARFIPSSDPSYHLKVYSGSTSDQLIQIRRTGSANARIAATVKRTSVDTATVKTHVVKKSGGDASGYVNVYLDGVFVKKLHLDSNGYATGDLTNVADRELAVTVAYLGSGRTKPVSIGKFLYAY
;
A
#
# COMPACT_ATOMS: atom_id res chain seq x y z
N MET A 1 20.10 35.43 -56.44
CA MET A 1 20.26 36.84 -56.86
C MET A 1 20.78 36.87 -58.29
N MET A 2 20.43 37.91 -59.06
CA MET A 2 20.58 38.12 -60.51
C MET A 2 21.94 37.75 -61.14
N PHE A 3 21.92 37.24 -62.38
CA PHE A 3 22.41 37.87 -63.63
C PHE A 3 22.28 36.82 -64.76
N ALA A 4 21.33 37.00 -65.69
CA ALA A 4 21.51 37.62 -67.00
C ALA A 4 22.08 36.65 -68.04
N GLY A 5 21.22 36.25 -68.98
CA GLY A 5 21.55 35.38 -70.09
C GLY A 5 22.51 36.02 -71.07
N LEU A 6 23.45 35.20 -71.53
CA LEU A 6 24.09 35.32 -72.82
C LEU A 6 23.98 33.95 -73.49
N THR A 7 23.07 33.82 -74.46
CA THR A 7 23.10 32.72 -75.42
C THR A 7 24.34 32.92 -76.29
N ALA A 8 25.43 32.22 -75.94
CA ALA A 8 26.57 32.06 -76.83
C ALA A 8 26.13 31.15 -77.99
N VAL A 9 26.01 31.73 -79.17
CA VAL A 9 25.94 30.96 -80.42
C VAL A 9 27.31 30.31 -80.58
N ALA A 10 27.36 28.98 -80.45
CA ALA A 10 28.56 28.21 -80.71
C ALA A 10 29.01 28.46 -82.15
N ILE A 11 30.16 29.10 -82.31
CA ILE A 11 30.81 29.26 -83.60
C ILE A 11 31.29 27.87 -84.00
N GLN A 12 30.68 27.30 -85.04
CA GLN A 12 31.11 26.03 -85.60
C GLN A 12 32.56 26.18 -86.07
N PRO A 13 33.53 25.40 -85.56
CA PRO A 13 34.91 25.53 -86.00
C PRO A 13 35.01 25.18 -87.48
N ALA A 14 35.75 26.01 -88.23
CA ALA A 14 36.00 25.80 -89.64
C ALA A 14 36.76 24.48 -89.83
N SER A 15 36.15 23.51 -90.51
CA SER A 15 36.86 22.29 -90.92
C SER A 15 38.03 22.67 -91.83
N ALA A 16 39.15 21.97 -91.71
CA ALA A 16 40.30 22.18 -92.58
C ALA A 16 39.86 22.13 -94.06
N ALA A 17 40.28 23.12 -94.86
CA ALA A 17 39.88 23.22 -96.25
C ALA A 17 40.38 21.99 -97.04
N PRO A 18 39.51 21.29 -97.79
CA PRO A 18 39.90 20.11 -98.55
C PRO A 18 40.92 20.47 -99.64
N GLN A 19 41.94 19.62 -99.81
CA GLN A 19 42.97 19.76 -100.83
C GLN A 19 42.47 19.17 -102.17
N VAL A 20 42.75 19.83 -103.30
CA VAL A 20 42.33 19.41 -104.66
C VAL A 20 43.54 19.31 -105.61
N THR A 21 43.58 18.28 -106.47
CA THR A 21 44.61 18.08 -107.51
C THR A 21 43.96 17.74 -108.85
N GLU A 22 44.35 18.37 -109.96
CA GLU A 22 43.77 18.15 -111.29
C GLU A 22 44.77 17.63 -112.33
N PHE A 23 44.30 16.82 -113.28
CA PHE A 23 45.08 16.18 -114.34
C PHE A 23 44.43 16.40 -115.72
N HIS A 24 45.13 17.09 -116.62
CA HIS A 24 44.65 17.46 -117.97
C HIS A 24 45.38 16.73 -119.11
N SER A 25 46.28 15.81 -118.77
CA SER A 25 47.04 14.96 -119.69
C SER A 25 47.31 13.62 -119.02
N ASP A 26 47.76 12.63 -119.79
CA ASP A 26 48.11 11.32 -119.25
C ASP A 26 49.20 11.44 -118.16
N VAL A 27 49.01 10.70 -117.06
CA VAL A 27 49.96 10.61 -115.93
C VAL A 27 50.09 9.16 -115.51
N THR A 28 51.33 8.68 -115.38
CA THR A 28 51.62 7.34 -114.85
C THR A 28 52.29 7.47 -113.48
N GLY A 29 51.80 6.76 -112.47
CA GLY A 29 52.43 6.64 -111.15
C GLY A 29 52.11 7.72 -110.11
N ALA A 30 50.92 8.33 -110.11
CA ALA A 30 50.52 9.30 -109.07
C ALA A 30 50.20 8.62 -107.73
N VAL A 31 50.72 9.09 -106.59
CA VAL A 31 50.60 8.40 -105.29
C VAL A 31 49.71 9.11 -104.26
N VAL A 32 49.05 8.33 -103.39
CA VAL A 32 48.22 8.85 -102.26
C VAL A 32 49.09 9.46 -101.15
N PRO A 33 48.83 10.71 -100.70
CA PRO A 33 49.57 11.36 -99.62
C PRO A 33 49.41 10.72 -98.23
N ALA A 34 50.36 10.97 -97.32
CA ALA A 34 50.28 10.52 -95.93
C ALA A 34 49.12 11.19 -95.17
N GLY A 35 48.41 10.41 -94.33
CA GLY A 35 47.29 10.90 -93.52
C GLY A 35 45.95 10.99 -94.27
N VAL A 36 45.91 10.52 -95.52
CA VAL A 36 44.70 10.46 -96.35
C VAL A 36 44.20 9.03 -96.42
N ASN A 37 42.98 8.81 -95.95
CA ASN A 37 42.34 7.48 -95.96
C ASN A 37 41.16 7.41 -96.95
N PHE A 38 40.80 8.53 -97.57
CA PHE A 38 39.69 8.66 -98.51
C PHE A 38 40.00 9.71 -99.59
N LEU A 39 39.66 9.38 -100.84
CA LEU A 39 39.74 10.28 -102.00
C LEU A 39 38.37 10.42 -102.67
N THR A 40 38.05 11.61 -103.14
CA THR A 40 36.99 11.81 -104.13
C THR A 40 37.62 12.06 -105.50
N ILE A 41 37.30 11.24 -106.49
CA ILE A 41 37.82 11.28 -107.86
C ILE A 41 36.70 11.68 -108.82
N GLU A 42 36.93 12.65 -109.70
CA GLU A 42 36.00 13.05 -110.76
C GLU A 42 36.67 12.92 -112.13
N LEU A 43 36.08 12.17 -113.07
CA LEU A 43 36.60 11.92 -114.42
C LEU A 43 35.70 12.57 -115.47
N HIS A 44 36.29 13.21 -116.48
CA HIS A 44 35.58 13.86 -117.59
C HIS A 44 36.04 13.28 -118.93
N GLY A 45 35.14 12.80 -119.78
CA GLY A 45 35.43 12.30 -121.15
C GLY A 45 35.38 13.41 -122.21
N GLY A 46 36.07 13.21 -123.34
CA GLY A 46 36.12 14.17 -124.43
C GLY A 46 34.80 14.26 -125.21
N ALA A 47 34.36 15.46 -125.57
CA ALA A 47 33.17 15.65 -126.41
C ALA A 47 33.49 15.42 -127.90
N GLY A 48 32.48 15.03 -128.67
CA GLY A 48 32.57 14.86 -130.13
C GLY A 48 32.56 16.19 -130.88
N GLY A 49 33.11 16.19 -132.09
CA GLY A 49 33.08 17.32 -133.01
C GLY A 49 31.74 17.46 -133.74
N ALA A 50 31.43 18.69 -134.16
CA ALA A 50 30.24 19.01 -134.96
C ALA A 50 30.44 18.67 -136.46
N GLY A 51 29.35 18.32 -137.15
CA GLY A 51 29.33 18.06 -138.59
C GLY A 51 29.25 19.33 -139.44
N GLY A 52 30.25 20.22 -139.35
CA GLY A 52 30.24 21.55 -139.98
C GLY A 52 29.42 22.60 -139.19
N GLN A 53 29.15 23.78 -139.78
CA GLN A 53 28.48 24.91 -139.10
C GLN A 53 26.96 24.72 -138.98
N THR A 54 26.36 23.97 -139.90
CA THR A 54 24.90 23.76 -139.99
C THR A 54 24.49 22.28 -139.85
N GLY A 55 25.44 21.38 -139.64
CA GLY A 55 25.17 19.97 -139.33
C GLY A 55 24.88 19.73 -137.85
N GLY A 56 24.82 18.45 -137.48
CA GLY A 56 24.57 18.02 -136.12
C GLY A 56 25.69 18.45 -135.17
N SER A 57 25.32 18.78 -133.93
CA SER A 57 26.27 18.98 -132.84
C SER A 57 26.92 17.65 -132.45
N GLY A 58 28.18 17.70 -132.00
CA GLY A 58 28.81 16.54 -131.36
C GLY A 58 28.21 16.29 -129.99
N GLY A 59 28.19 15.02 -129.58
CA GLY A 59 27.76 14.60 -128.25
C GLY A 59 28.77 14.98 -127.17
N ARG A 60 28.28 15.13 -125.95
CA ARG A 60 29.11 15.39 -124.76
C ARG A 60 29.76 14.09 -124.25
N GLY A 61 30.95 14.18 -123.66
CA GLY A 61 31.57 13.06 -122.94
C GLY A 61 30.89 12.81 -121.58
N ALA A 62 31.33 11.81 -120.82
CA ALA A 62 30.78 11.50 -119.50
C ALA A 62 31.53 12.23 -118.36
N VAL A 63 30.82 12.58 -117.28
CA VAL A 63 31.36 13.04 -115.98
C VAL A 63 31.05 11.99 -114.94
N GLN A 64 32.06 11.41 -114.32
CA GLN A 64 31.90 10.38 -113.31
C GLN A 64 32.57 10.79 -112.01
N LYS A 65 31.81 10.86 -110.91
CA LYS A 65 32.33 11.17 -109.56
C LYS A 65 32.29 9.94 -108.66
N ILE A 66 33.40 9.66 -108.00
CA ILE A 66 33.67 8.42 -107.27
C ILE A 66 34.28 8.76 -105.91
N GLN A 67 33.83 8.09 -104.86
CA GLN A 67 34.49 8.06 -103.55
C GLN A 67 35.25 6.76 -103.38
N LEU A 68 36.55 6.87 -103.11
CA LEU A 68 37.49 5.76 -103.04
C LEU A 68 38.17 5.75 -101.66
N PRO A 69 37.97 4.71 -100.83
CA PRO A 69 38.82 4.49 -99.68
C PRO A 69 40.24 4.15 -100.17
N VAL A 70 41.25 4.77 -99.57
CA VAL A 70 42.66 4.59 -99.96
C VAL A 70 43.57 4.40 -98.76
N GLN A 71 44.75 3.84 -99.02
CA GLN A 71 45.86 3.83 -98.08
C GLN A 71 46.97 4.77 -98.60
N PRO A 72 47.69 5.47 -97.70
CA PRO A 72 48.88 6.21 -98.09
C PRO A 72 49.87 5.35 -98.89
N GLY A 73 50.27 5.82 -100.07
CA GLY A 73 51.24 5.15 -100.95
C GLY A 73 50.68 4.32 -102.12
N GLN A 74 49.36 4.16 -102.30
CA GLN A 74 48.80 3.51 -103.51
C GLN A 74 49.02 4.35 -104.78
N SER A 75 49.10 3.71 -105.95
CA SER A 75 49.46 4.34 -107.23
C SER A 75 48.30 4.41 -108.23
N PHE A 76 48.22 5.52 -108.97
CA PHE A 76 47.24 5.76 -110.03
C PHE A 76 47.90 6.02 -111.38
N ASP A 77 47.35 5.41 -112.43
CA ASP A 77 47.60 5.78 -113.83
C ASP A 77 46.34 6.40 -114.42
N ILE A 78 46.52 7.51 -115.14
CA ILE A 78 45.45 8.36 -115.65
C ILE A 78 45.67 8.54 -117.15
N SER A 79 44.63 8.30 -117.95
CA SER A 79 44.60 8.59 -119.39
C SER A 79 43.48 9.55 -119.70
N VAL A 80 43.71 10.57 -120.52
CA VAL A 80 42.77 11.67 -120.76
C VAL A 80 42.35 11.75 -122.23
N GLY A 81 41.05 11.75 -122.48
CA GLY A 81 40.48 11.78 -123.83
C GLY A 81 40.37 13.19 -124.43
N ALA A 82 40.79 13.35 -125.69
CA ALA A 82 40.70 14.62 -126.40
C ALA A 82 39.31 14.88 -127.03
N HIS A 83 39.02 16.13 -127.35
CA HIS A 83 37.83 16.53 -128.09
C HIS A 83 37.91 16.11 -129.58
N GLY A 84 36.82 15.61 -130.14
CA GLY A 84 36.74 15.26 -131.57
C GLY A 84 36.79 16.49 -132.48
N ALA A 85 37.45 16.41 -133.63
CA ALA A 85 37.52 17.54 -134.55
C ALA A 85 36.20 17.73 -135.32
N ASN A 86 35.86 18.97 -135.62
CA ASN A 86 34.68 19.29 -136.44
C ASN A 86 34.91 18.91 -137.91
N GLY A 87 33.86 18.51 -138.62
CA GLY A 87 33.89 18.32 -140.08
C GLY A 87 33.96 19.64 -140.85
N ASP A 88 34.48 19.61 -142.08
CA ASP A 88 34.63 20.81 -142.92
C ASP A 88 33.29 21.29 -143.51
N LEU A 89 33.19 22.61 -143.72
CA LEU A 89 31.97 23.36 -144.04
C LEU A 89 31.53 23.26 -145.50
N ASN A 90 32.47 23.07 -146.43
CA ASN A 90 32.23 23.14 -147.88
C ASN A 90 32.99 22.04 -148.64
N GLY A 91 33.26 20.88 -148.03
CA GLY A 91 34.32 20.00 -148.51
C GLY A 91 34.19 18.52 -148.17
N THR A 92 34.92 17.74 -148.97
CA THR A 92 35.01 16.27 -149.02
C THR A 92 35.82 15.65 -147.88
N SER A 93 35.91 16.30 -146.70
CA SER A 93 36.77 15.85 -145.60
C SER A 93 36.06 15.82 -144.26
N HIS A 94 36.12 14.67 -143.59
CA HIS A 94 35.60 14.45 -142.26
C HIS A 94 36.47 15.01 -141.11
N GLY A 95 35.87 15.17 -139.93
CA GLY A 95 36.59 15.46 -138.70
C GLY A 95 37.39 14.24 -138.21
N ALA A 96 38.59 14.46 -137.68
CA ALA A 96 39.37 13.44 -136.99
C ALA A 96 38.77 13.13 -135.61
N GLY A 97 38.85 11.88 -135.16
CA GLY A 97 38.46 11.52 -133.81
C GLY A 97 39.41 12.06 -132.73
N GLY A 98 38.89 12.28 -131.53
CA GLY A 98 39.65 12.74 -130.37
C GLY A 98 40.53 11.61 -129.82
N GLY A 99 41.84 11.78 -129.90
CA GLY A 99 42.79 10.77 -129.42
C GLY A 99 42.73 10.57 -127.89
N SER A 100 42.97 9.34 -127.46
CA SER A 100 43.42 8.96 -126.11
C SER A 100 44.45 7.83 -126.25
N SER A 101 45.34 7.65 -125.28
CA SER A 101 46.29 6.54 -125.32
C SER A 101 45.61 5.19 -125.07
N LEU A 102 44.60 5.16 -124.19
CA LEU A 102 43.61 4.11 -123.86
C LEU A 102 42.51 4.75 -122.97
N PRO A 103 41.26 4.24 -122.88
CA PRO A 103 40.79 2.99 -123.49
C PRO A 103 40.46 3.16 -124.98
N GLY A 104 39.93 4.29 -125.44
CA GLY A 104 39.63 4.44 -126.86
C GLY A 104 39.67 5.87 -127.36
N ALA A 105 40.26 6.04 -128.53
CA ALA A 105 40.15 7.26 -129.31
C ALA A 105 38.75 7.34 -129.93
N GLY A 106 38.23 8.55 -130.15
CA GLY A 106 37.04 8.72 -130.96
C GLY A 106 37.27 8.28 -132.41
N GLY A 107 36.20 7.85 -133.07
CA GLY A 107 36.21 7.52 -134.49
C GLY A 107 36.18 8.79 -135.35
N PRO A 108 36.88 8.82 -136.50
CA PRO A 108 36.70 9.88 -137.49
C PRO A 108 35.28 9.87 -138.09
N GLY A 109 34.81 11.03 -138.52
CA GLY A 109 33.55 11.14 -139.28
C GLY A 109 33.66 10.59 -140.71
N GLY A 110 32.59 10.71 -141.48
CA GLY A 110 32.52 10.40 -142.91
C GLY A 110 32.54 11.67 -143.77
N ASP A 111 32.97 11.52 -145.03
CA ASP A 111 33.10 12.64 -145.98
C ASP A 111 31.74 13.02 -146.59
N GLY A 112 31.55 14.32 -146.89
CA GLY A 112 30.40 14.84 -147.65
C GLY A 112 30.60 14.73 -149.17
N TYR A 113 29.50 14.79 -149.93
CA TYR A 113 29.50 14.66 -151.40
C TYR A 113 29.01 15.93 -152.14
N LEU A 114 29.71 16.32 -153.21
CA LEU A 114 29.53 17.58 -153.97
C LEU A 114 29.03 17.34 -155.42
N ILE A 115 27.99 18.07 -155.86
CA ILE A 115 27.38 17.91 -157.21
C ILE A 115 27.56 19.14 -158.12
N ASN A 116 27.80 20.35 -157.57
CA ASN A 116 28.08 21.59 -158.33
C ASN A 116 28.67 22.65 -157.37
N PRO A 117 29.59 23.55 -157.76
CA PRO A 117 30.14 24.64 -156.93
C PRO A 117 29.14 25.60 -156.21
N ALA A 118 27.82 25.36 -156.27
CA ALA A 118 26.80 26.15 -155.59
C ALA A 118 25.95 25.36 -154.57
N VAL A 119 26.15 24.05 -154.39
CA VAL A 119 25.41 23.22 -153.39
C VAL A 119 26.39 22.26 -152.71
N TYR A 120 26.64 22.47 -151.41
CA TYR A 120 27.63 21.76 -150.61
C TYR A 120 27.00 20.76 -149.63
N GLY A 121 27.58 19.57 -149.52
CA GLY A 121 27.39 18.66 -148.39
C GLY A 121 28.58 18.75 -147.44
N ALA A 122 28.33 18.80 -146.13
CA ALA A 122 29.39 18.91 -145.11
C ALA A 122 29.89 17.54 -144.65
N GLY A 123 31.15 17.46 -144.22
CA GLY A 123 31.70 16.27 -143.57
C GLY A 123 31.15 16.07 -142.16
N GLY A 124 31.09 14.82 -141.70
CA GLY A 124 30.74 14.49 -140.32
C GLY A 124 31.87 14.85 -139.35
N GLY A 125 31.52 15.21 -138.11
CA GLY A 125 32.49 15.40 -137.03
C GLY A 125 33.05 14.08 -136.51
N GLY A 126 34.27 14.10 -135.98
CA GLY A 126 34.85 12.95 -135.28
C GLY A 126 34.32 12.82 -133.85
N GLY A 127 34.24 11.62 -133.31
CA GLY A 127 33.90 11.40 -131.90
C GLY A 127 35.00 11.86 -130.94
N GLY A 128 34.67 12.09 -129.68
CA GLY A 128 35.61 12.40 -128.60
C GLY A 128 36.25 11.15 -128.00
N GLY A 129 37.43 11.29 -127.41
CA GLY A 129 38.16 10.20 -126.74
C GLY A 129 37.67 9.97 -125.30
N ALA A 130 37.89 8.76 -124.79
CA ALA A 130 37.59 8.39 -123.41
C ALA A 130 38.69 8.79 -122.42
N THR A 131 38.32 9.07 -121.17
CA THR A 131 39.22 9.34 -120.04
C THR A 131 39.13 8.20 -119.03
N SER A 132 40.24 7.73 -118.48
CA SER A 132 40.25 6.63 -117.52
C SER A 132 41.20 6.84 -116.35
N VAL A 133 40.91 6.14 -115.25
CA VAL A 133 41.78 6.01 -114.08
C VAL A 133 41.96 4.52 -113.78
N VAL A 134 43.20 4.13 -113.54
CA VAL A 134 43.65 2.78 -113.18
C VAL A 134 44.29 2.87 -111.80
N LEU A 135 43.88 2.00 -110.88
CA LEU A 135 44.41 1.92 -109.51
C LEU A 135 45.25 0.65 -109.38
N ASP A 136 46.53 0.82 -109.05
CA ASP A 136 47.50 -0.26 -108.84
C ASP A 136 47.55 -1.29 -110.01
N GLY A 137 47.35 -0.81 -111.25
CA GLY A 137 47.36 -1.60 -112.48
C GLY A 137 46.01 -2.17 -112.94
N ASP A 138 44.96 -2.03 -112.13
CA ASP A 138 43.59 -2.47 -112.48
C ASP A 138 42.72 -1.27 -112.88
N LEU A 139 41.94 -1.41 -113.96
CA LEU A 139 41.03 -0.36 -114.43
C LEU A 139 39.96 -0.04 -113.38
N LEU A 140 39.92 1.20 -112.88
CA LEU A 140 38.98 1.64 -111.85
C LEU A 140 37.72 2.27 -112.47
N ALA A 141 37.91 3.15 -113.45
CA ALA A 141 36.81 3.88 -114.07
C ALA A 141 37.17 4.41 -115.47
N VAL A 142 36.16 4.49 -116.34
CA VAL A 142 36.23 5.11 -117.67
C VAL A 142 35.06 6.05 -117.85
N ALA A 143 35.34 7.29 -118.23
CA ALA A 143 34.36 8.23 -118.73
C ALA A 143 34.36 8.19 -120.28
N GLY A 144 33.25 7.73 -120.86
CA GLY A 144 33.09 7.63 -122.31
C GLY A 144 33.16 8.99 -123.03
N GLY A 145 33.59 8.97 -124.29
CA GLY A 145 33.62 10.12 -125.19
C GLY A 145 32.30 10.27 -125.96
N GLY A 146 31.97 11.51 -126.35
CA GLY A 146 30.77 11.79 -127.12
C GLY A 146 30.91 11.45 -128.62
N GLY A 147 29.84 11.03 -129.28
CA GLY A 147 29.82 10.78 -130.72
C GLY A 147 29.91 12.07 -131.54
N GLY A 148 30.43 11.99 -132.76
CA GLY A 148 30.49 13.11 -133.70
C GLY A 148 29.14 13.41 -134.35
N GLY A 149 28.89 14.67 -134.69
CA GLY A 149 27.69 15.10 -135.39
C GLY A 149 27.74 14.79 -136.90
N GLY A 150 26.60 14.45 -137.50
CA GLY A 150 26.46 14.23 -138.93
C GLY A 150 26.43 15.53 -139.74
N GLY A 151 26.94 15.50 -140.97
CA GLY A 151 26.98 16.63 -141.90
C GLY A 151 25.64 16.92 -142.59
N THR A 152 25.48 18.14 -143.10
CA THR A 152 24.30 18.57 -143.88
C THR A 152 24.41 18.19 -145.37
N ASN A 153 23.28 18.09 -146.08
CA ASN A 153 23.16 17.71 -147.50
C ASN A 153 22.87 18.88 -148.47
N SER A 154 22.53 20.05 -147.92
CA SER A 154 22.41 21.37 -148.56
C SER A 154 21.98 22.32 -147.44
N ASN A 155 22.28 23.62 -147.52
CA ASN A 155 22.27 24.60 -146.41
C ASN A 155 20.94 24.79 -145.61
N THR A 156 19.97 23.89 -145.72
CA THR A 156 18.63 23.97 -145.14
C THR A 156 18.23 22.76 -144.28
N THR A 157 19.01 21.67 -144.25
CA THR A 157 18.63 20.42 -143.55
C THR A 157 19.74 19.95 -142.59
N PRO A 158 19.54 20.00 -141.26
CA PRO A 158 20.56 19.62 -140.28
C PRO A 158 20.87 18.12 -140.28
N GLY A 159 22.15 17.77 -140.11
CA GLY A 159 22.55 16.39 -139.82
C GLY A 159 22.15 15.97 -138.39
N GLY A 160 22.21 14.66 -138.13
CA GLY A 160 21.90 14.11 -136.82
C GLY A 160 22.96 14.47 -135.78
N ASN A 161 22.54 14.80 -134.55
CA ASN A 161 23.47 15.06 -133.45
C ASN A 161 24.19 13.76 -133.04
N GLY A 162 25.46 13.89 -132.67
CA GLY A 162 26.19 12.81 -132.03
C GLY A 162 25.57 12.46 -130.68
N GLY A 163 25.62 11.18 -130.32
CA GLY A 163 25.16 10.71 -129.02
C GLY A 163 26.11 11.20 -127.93
N ASN A 164 25.58 11.64 -126.78
CA ASN A 164 26.43 11.78 -125.60
C ASN A 164 27.05 10.42 -125.26
N ALA A 165 28.10 10.41 -124.45
CA ALA A 165 28.60 9.17 -123.85
C ALA A 165 27.43 8.36 -123.26
N ASP A 166 27.48 7.04 -123.43
CA ASP A 166 26.41 6.09 -123.05
C ASP A 166 25.07 6.28 -123.80
N ALA A 167 25.05 7.01 -124.93
CA ALA A 167 23.83 7.28 -125.69
C ALA A 167 24.01 7.18 -127.22
N ASN A 168 22.97 6.69 -127.89
CA ASN A 168 22.95 6.57 -129.36
C ASN A 168 22.99 7.95 -130.03
N GLY A 169 23.60 8.00 -131.22
CA GLY A 169 23.50 9.12 -132.13
C GLY A 169 22.09 9.28 -132.69
N GLN A 170 21.77 10.49 -133.11
CA GLN A 170 20.49 10.80 -133.72
C GLN A 170 20.55 10.60 -135.25
N ASN A 171 19.42 10.22 -135.82
CA ASN A 171 19.25 10.11 -137.27
C ASN A 171 19.36 11.49 -137.94
N GLY A 172 19.82 11.54 -139.20
CA GLY A 172 19.75 12.75 -140.03
C GLY A 172 18.32 13.09 -140.45
N SER A 173 18.07 14.35 -140.83
CA SER A 173 16.78 14.81 -141.33
C SER A 173 16.55 14.44 -142.81
N ASP A 174 15.28 14.09 -143.12
CA ASP A 174 14.67 13.94 -144.46
C ASP A 174 14.78 12.60 -145.25
N VAL A 175 14.97 11.44 -144.60
CA VAL A 175 14.52 10.11 -145.10
C VAL A 175 14.54 9.04 -143.98
N SER A 176 13.69 8.01 -144.08
CA SER A 176 13.55 6.88 -143.13
C SER A 176 14.76 5.92 -143.00
N ASN A 177 15.91 6.25 -143.61
CA ASN A 177 16.98 5.29 -143.91
C ASN A 177 18.40 5.79 -143.53
N ALA A 178 18.53 6.82 -142.69
CA ALA A 178 19.78 7.20 -142.03
C ALA A 178 19.68 6.88 -140.54
N THR A 179 20.49 5.94 -140.05
CA THR A 179 20.45 5.48 -138.65
C THR A 179 21.63 6.05 -137.88
N GLY A 180 21.34 6.75 -136.79
CA GLY A 180 22.35 7.17 -135.82
C GLY A 180 23.12 5.97 -135.28
N GLY A 181 24.41 6.17 -135.04
CA GLY A 181 25.27 5.15 -134.46
C GLY A 181 24.78 4.73 -133.08
N LYS A 182 25.00 3.48 -132.71
CA LYS A 182 24.70 2.99 -131.36
C LYS A 182 25.83 3.33 -130.40
N HIS A 183 25.51 3.57 -129.14
CA HIS A 183 26.54 3.63 -128.11
C HIS A 183 27.13 2.24 -127.84
N GLY A 184 28.41 2.18 -127.49
CA GLY A 184 29.08 0.94 -127.05
C GLY A 184 29.12 -0.23 -128.05
N ASP A 185 28.91 -0.01 -129.35
CA ASP A 185 28.72 -1.09 -130.34
C ASP A 185 30.02 -1.50 -131.07
N ALA A 186 31.12 -0.76 -130.91
CA ALA A 186 32.40 -1.05 -131.56
C ALA A 186 33.21 -2.10 -130.76
N PRO A 187 33.67 -3.20 -131.40
CA PRO A 187 34.32 -4.31 -130.70
C PRO A 187 35.72 -3.99 -130.17
N ASN A 188 36.28 -2.83 -130.56
CA ASN A 188 37.47 -2.25 -129.98
C ASN A 188 37.07 -0.96 -129.27
N GLN A 189 37.76 -0.60 -128.19
CA GLN A 189 37.44 0.55 -127.33
C GLN A 189 37.38 1.90 -128.09
N ASP A 190 38.00 1.96 -129.26
CA ASP A 190 37.92 3.09 -130.19
C ASP A 190 36.53 3.24 -130.84
N GLY A 191 36.12 4.49 -131.07
CA GLY A 191 34.88 4.79 -131.77
C GLY A 191 34.90 4.35 -133.24
N GLY A 192 33.76 3.89 -133.73
CA GLY A 192 33.55 3.50 -135.13
C GLY A 192 33.64 4.68 -136.10
N ILE A 193 34.10 4.41 -137.32
CA ILE A 193 34.23 5.41 -138.39
C ILE A 193 32.85 5.74 -138.96
N GLY A 194 32.55 7.02 -139.16
CA GLY A 194 31.30 7.45 -139.83
C GLY A 194 31.30 7.15 -141.33
N GLU A 195 30.16 6.73 -141.89
CA GLU A 195 30.04 6.45 -143.32
C GLU A 195 30.02 7.72 -144.19
N SER A 196 30.72 7.68 -145.33
CA SER A 196 30.73 8.77 -146.33
C SER A 196 29.51 8.72 -147.27
N ALA A 197 29.04 9.88 -147.74
CA ALA A 197 27.89 9.97 -148.66
C ALA A 197 28.19 9.36 -150.05
N THR A 198 27.25 8.60 -150.64
CA THR A 198 27.43 7.91 -151.95
C THR A 198 26.65 8.58 -153.11
N PRO A 199 27.17 8.57 -154.36
CA PRO A 199 26.59 9.32 -155.49
C PRO A 199 25.56 8.51 -156.29
N THR A 200 24.27 8.67 -156.04
CA THR A 200 23.24 7.94 -156.82
C THR A 200 22.14 8.78 -157.47
N SER A 201 22.01 10.10 -157.19
CA SER A 201 21.21 11.05 -158.01
C SER A 201 21.47 12.52 -157.62
N ALA A 202 20.90 13.47 -158.37
CA ALA A 202 21.33 14.86 -158.59
C ALA A 202 21.30 15.89 -157.41
N ILE A 203 21.44 15.50 -156.13
CA ILE A 203 21.54 16.42 -154.97
C ILE A 203 22.69 16.03 -154.00
N ALA A 204 23.39 17.02 -153.40
CA ALA A 204 24.50 16.81 -152.45
C ALA A 204 24.07 16.03 -151.19
N GLY A 205 25.02 15.37 -150.52
CA GLY A 205 24.78 14.51 -149.33
C GLY A 205 25.82 14.76 -148.24
N GLY A 206 25.41 14.68 -146.97
CA GLY A 206 26.28 14.93 -145.81
C GLY A 206 26.92 13.65 -145.25
N GLY A 207 28.16 13.71 -144.80
CA GLY A 207 28.86 12.57 -144.20
C GLY A 207 28.38 12.26 -142.77
N ALA A 208 28.40 11.01 -142.34
CA ALA A 208 27.94 10.62 -141.01
C ALA A 208 28.99 10.91 -139.92
N GLY A 209 28.57 11.09 -138.67
CA GLY A 209 29.48 11.34 -137.54
C GLY A 209 30.21 10.07 -137.07
N GLY A 210 31.44 10.22 -136.57
CA GLY A 210 32.20 9.12 -135.97
C GLY A 210 31.71 8.78 -134.56
N GLY A 211 31.90 7.54 -134.12
CA GLY A 211 31.54 7.13 -132.75
C GLY A 211 32.50 7.67 -131.70
N GLY A 212 32.05 7.82 -130.45
CA GLY A 212 32.91 8.20 -129.32
C GLY A 212 33.76 7.02 -128.82
N GLY A 213 34.96 7.28 -128.29
CA GLY A 213 35.75 6.26 -127.61
C GLY A 213 35.17 5.90 -126.25
N GLY A 214 35.35 4.69 -125.76
CA GLY A 214 34.76 4.24 -124.49
C GLY A 214 35.38 2.95 -123.95
N TYR A 215 34.79 2.40 -122.90
CA TYR A 215 35.06 1.01 -122.51
C TYR A 215 34.58 0.04 -123.61
N GLU A 216 33.46 0.37 -124.23
CA GLU A 216 33.08 -0.08 -125.56
C GLU A 216 32.90 1.19 -126.42
N GLY A 217 33.51 1.24 -127.61
CA GLY A 217 33.43 2.42 -128.48
C GLY A 217 32.04 2.56 -129.10
N GLY A 218 31.55 3.77 -129.29
CA GLY A 218 30.30 3.99 -130.05
C GLY A 218 30.48 3.64 -131.53
N SER A 219 29.44 3.21 -132.23
CA SER A 219 29.51 3.03 -133.68
C SER A 219 29.34 4.36 -134.43
N GLY A 220 29.94 4.45 -135.63
CA GLY A 220 29.72 5.58 -136.53
C GLY A 220 28.29 5.62 -137.07
N GLY A 221 27.82 6.78 -137.51
CA GLY A 221 26.54 6.88 -138.20
C GLY A 221 26.59 6.22 -139.58
N ALA A 222 25.46 5.69 -140.05
CA ALA A 222 25.37 4.91 -141.28
C ALA A 222 24.33 5.43 -142.29
N PHE A 223 24.51 5.05 -143.56
CA PHE A 223 23.68 5.37 -144.71
C PHE A 223 23.29 4.13 -145.53
N THR A 224 22.00 3.78 -145.62
CA THR A 224 21.54 2.64 -146.45
C THR A 224 20.80 3.12 -147.72
N ALA A 225 21.42 2.98 -148.90
CA ALA A 225 20.84 3.37 -150.19
C ALA A 225 20.35 2.14 -150.99
N ASP A 226 19.04 1.84 -150.98
CA ASP A 226 18.54 0.61 -151.63
C ASP A 226 17.40 0.80 -152.63
N THR A 227 17.05 2.03 -153.06
CA THR A 227 16.17 2.22 -154.24
C THR A 227 16.51 3.47 -155.07
N PRO A 228 16.60 3.42 -156.43
CA PRO A 228 17.06 4.55 -157.26
C PRO A 228 15.97 5.58 -157.64
N SER A 229 14.93 5.77 -156.83
CA SER A 229 13.69 6.46 -157.26
C SER A 229 13.28 7.59 -156.32
N LEU A 230 13.44 8.85 -156.79
CA LEU A 230 12.97 10.13 -156.23
C LEU A 230 13.66 10.62 -154.93
N ILE A 231 13.92 11.90 -154.61
CA ILE A 231 14.16 13.19 -155.31
C ILE A 231 14.73 14.24 -154.28
N ASN A 232 14.98 13.90 -153.01
CA ASN A 232 15.61 14.77 -151.99
C ASN A 232 16.96 14.18 -151.52
N GLY A 233 18.02 15.00 -151.40
CA GLY A 233 19.32 14.55 -150.85
C GLY A 233 19.19 14.20 -149.36
N SER A 234 20.16 13.46 -148.77
CA SER A 234 20.09 12.96 -147.38
C SER A 234 21.23 13.49 -146.49
N SER A 235 20.88 13.97 -145.30
CA SER A 235 21.85 14.45 -144.30
C SER A 235 22.47 13.28 -143.52
N GLY A 236 23.71 13.46 -143.05
CA GLY A 236 24.44 12.43 -142.31
C GLY A 236 23.85 12.20 -140.92
N ALA A 237 23.83 10.95 -140.46
CA ALA A 237 23.46 10.61 -139.09
C ALA A 237 24.62 10.86 -138.12
N GLY A 238 24.31 11.15 -136.85
CA GLY A 238 25.33 11.30 -135.81
C GLY A 238 25.89 9.94 -135.35
N GLY A 239 27.14 9.90 -134.92
CA GLY A 239 27.75 8.71 -134.30
C GLY A 239 27.25 8.51 -132.87
N GLY A 240 27.28 7.26 -132.37
CA GLY A 240 26.97 6.95 -130.97
C GLY A 240 28.11 7.36 -130.03
N GLY A 241 27.80 7.67 -128.77
CA GLY A 241 28.82 7.87 -127.74
C GLY A 241 29.50 6.58 -127.31
N GLY A 242 30.67 6.65 -126.71
CA GLY A 242 31.30 5.50 -126.07
C GLY A 242 30.72 5.25 -124.68
N ASP A 243 30.81 4.00 -124.22
CA ASP A 243 30.27 3.60 -122.91
C ASP A 243 31.26 3.86 -121.78
N SER A 244 30.74 4.31 -120.65
CA SER A 244 31.45 4.55 -119.40
C SER A 244 31.53 3.27 -118.55
N TYR A 245 32.61 3.09 -117.80
CA TYR A 245 32.85 1.92 -116.94
C TYR A 245 33.16 2.31 -115.50
N PHE A 246 32.80 1.44 -114.55
CA PHE A 246 33.03 1.60 -113.13
C PHE A 246 33.21 0.25 -112.42
N ASP A 247 34.26 0.12 -111.60
CA ASP A 247 34.41 -1.01 -110.66
C ASP A 247 33.76 -0.67 -109.30
N ASP A 248 32.56 -1.20 -109.06
CA ASP A 248 31.79 -1.00 -107.82
C ASP A 248 32.29 -1.83 -106.62
N ALA A 249 33.23 -2.76 -106.83
CA ALA A 249 33.86 -3.49 -105.75
C ALA A 249 34.95 -2.66 -105.04
N LYS A 250 35.55 -1.69 -105.74
CA LYS A 250 36.68 -0.90 -105.23
C LYS A 250 36.29 0.48 -104.72
N ALA A 251 35.21 1.06 -105.23
CA ALA A 251 34.81 2.41 -104.89
C ALA A 251 33.28 2.59 -104.89
N THR A 252 32.80 3.76 -104.46
CA THR A 252 31.38 4.14 -104.54
C THR A 252 31.20 5.26 -105.57
N ARG A 253 30.43 5.03 -106.64
CA ARG A 253 30.10 6.08 -107.61
C ARG A 253 28.97 6.97 -107.06
N THR A 254 29.26 8.27 -106.90
CA THR A 254 28.29 9.25 -106.39
C THR A 254 27.48 9.90 -107.51
N SER A 255 28.03 10.00 -108.73
CA SER A 255 27.27 10.51 -109.89
C SER A 255 27.88 10.06 -111.23
N LEU A 256 27.02 9.94 -112.26
CA LEU A 256 27.38 9.83 -113.67
C LEU A 256 26.47 10.79 -114.46
N THR A 257 27.06 11.77 -115.14
CA THR A 257 26.37 12.78 -115.97
C THR A 257 27.15 13.01 -117.25
N ALA A 258 26.76 13.95 -118.12
CA ALA A 258 27.52 14.31 -119.31
C ALA A 258 28.31 15.63 -119.12
N THR A 259 29.43 15.79 -119.82
CA THR A 259 30.36 16.92 -119.75
C THR A 259 29.85 18.15 -120.50
N GLU A 260 30.52 19.30 -120.33
CA GLU A 260 30.40 20.43 -121.26
C GLU A 260 31.30 20.20 -122.49
N ALA A 261 31.09 20.94 -123.59
CA ALA A 261 31.87 20.78 -124.82
C ALA A 261 33.37 21.04 -124.53
N GLY A 262 34.21 20.01 -124.59
CA GLY A 262 35.65 20.14 -124.28
C GLY A 262 36.43 18.82 -124.28
N ALA A 263 37.72 18.91 -123.95
CA ALA A 263 38.57 17.74 -123.69
C ALA A 263 38.33 17.21 -122.26
N GLY A 264 38.70 15.96 -122.03
CA GLY A 264 38.61 15.34 -120.71
C GLY A 264 39.64 15.85 -119.70
N TYR A 265 39.43 15.55 -118.41
CA TYR A 265 40.36 15.77 -117.30
C TYR A 265 39.94 14.93 -116.06
N VAL A 266 40.80 14.82 -115.05
CA VAL A 266 40.52 14.12 -113.78
C VAL A 266 40.85 15.00 -112.57
N THR A 267 40.04 14.98 -111.50
CA THR A 267 40.32 15.70 -110.24
C THR A 267 40.24 14.81 -108.98
N PHE A 268 41.17 15.00 -108.05
CA PHE A 268 41.25 14.31 -106.75
C PHE A 268 41.03 15.29 -105.59
N THR A 269 40.23 14.95 -104.56
CA THR A 269 39.94 15.79 -103.36
C THR A 269 40.07 15.03 -102.01
N TYR A 270 40.73 15.60 -100.97
CA TYR A 270 40.97 14.96 -99.63
C TYR A 270 41.27 15.90 -98.42
N SER A 271 41.24 15.38 -97.16
CA SER A 271 41.56 16.08 -95.85
C SER A 271 42.37 15.20 -94.84
N VAL A 272 42.88 15.75 -93.72
CA VAL A 272 43.77 15.08 -92.70
C VAL A 272 43.23 15.21 -91.25
N ILE A 273 43.31 14.16 -90.39
CA ILE A 273 42.67 14.01 -89.03
C ILE A 273 43.67 14.13 -87.83
N SER A 274 43.25 14.59 -86.61
CA SER A 274 44.10 14.72 -85.37
C SER A 274 43.61 14.02 -84.07
N PRO A 275 44.51 13.59 -83.15
CA PRO A 275 44.15 13.03 -81.82
C PRO A 275 43.98 14.08 -80.68
N THR A 276 43.23 13.74 -79.62
CA THR A 276 42.95 14.59 -78.42
C THR A 276 43.72 14.15 -77.17
N LYS A 277 44.00 15.07 -76.24
CA LYS A 277 44.59 14.85 -74.92
C LYS A 277 43.62 15.31 -73.83
N ILE A 278 43.37 14.45 -72.83
CA ILE A 278 42.60 14.80 -71.63
C ILE A 278 43.58 15.14 -70.50
N THR A 279 43.27 16.18 -69.74
CA THR A 279 43.86 16.43 -68.42
C THR A 279 42.72 16.37 -67.40
N PHE A 280 42.73 15.34 -66.55
CA PHE A 280 41.78 15.19 -65.47
C PHE A 280 42.40 15.78 -64.19
N ASN A 281 41.68 16.69 -63.55
CA ASN A 281 42.06 17.23 -62.25
C ASN A 281 40.85 17.11 -61.29
N SER A 282 40.95 16.18 -60.35
CA SER A 282 39.98 16.00 -59.28
C SER A 282 40.17 16.98 -58.12
N GLY A 283 41.04 17.98 -58.23
CA GLY A 283 41.35 18.93 -57.16
C GLY A 283 42.51 18.52 -56.25
N GLY A 284 43.28 17.49 -56.61
CA GLY A 284 44.39 16.95 -55.79
C GLY A 284 43.95 15.97 -54.71
N ASN A 285 44.92 15.38 -53.99
CA ASN A 285 44.74 14.38 -52.91
C ASN A 285 44.00 14.93 -51.66
N ASP A 286 43.27 16.05 -51.74
CA ASP A 286 42.54 16.56 -50.59
C ASP A 286 41.38 15.62 -50.26
N ASP A 287 41.37 15.18 -49.00
CA ASP A 287 40.44 14.20 -48.43
C ASP A 287 39.00 14.72 -48.56
N THR A 288 38.33 14.38 -49.68
CA THR A 288 36.89 14.58 -49.79
C THR A 288 36.22 13.89 -48.61
N VAL A 289 35.42 14.62 -47.84
CA VAL A 289 34.75 14.03 -46.70
C VAL A 289 33.52 13.30 -47.21
N ASN A 290 33.12 12.23 -46.54
CA ASN A 290 32.00 11.40 -46.94
C ASN A 290 30.75 12.22 -47.32
N ARG A 291 30.22 11.98 -48.53
CA ARG A 291 29.07 12.69 -49.12
C ARG A 291 29.24 14.22 -49.28
N GLU A 292 30.47 14.73 -49.26
CA GLU A 292 30.76 16.11 -49.64
C GLU A 292 30.46 16.33 -51.13
N MET A 293 29.88 17.49 -51.47
CA MET A 293 29.67 17.87 -52.87
C MET A 293 30.98 18.37 -53.48
N HIS A 294 31.57 17.57 -54.36
CA HIS A 294 32.87 17.86 -54.96
C HIS A 294 32.77 18.12 -56.47
N GLY A 295 33.59 19.04 -56.99
CA GLY A 295 33.68 19.38 -58.41
C GLY A 295 34.88 18.72 -59.09
N TYR A 296 34.63 17.89 -60.09
CA TYR A 296 35.64 17.15 -60.85
C TYR A 296 35.84 17.83 -62.21
N SER A 297 36.99 18.49 -62.41
CA SER A 297 37.27 19.27 -63.62
C SER A 297 38.12 18.49 -64.62
N VAL A 298 37.72 18.52 -65.89
CA VAL A 298 38.38 17.81 -66.97
C VAL A 298 38.59 18.78 -68.13
N ASN A 299 39.82 18.92 -68.58
CA ASN A 299 40.17 19.67 -69.78
C ASN A 299 40.46 18.70 -70.95
N VAL A 300 39.89 18.98 -72.12
CA VAL A 300 40.05 18.22 -73.37
C VAL A 300 40.63 19.16 -74.43
N ALA A 301 41.83 18.85 -74.91
CA ALA A 301 42.55 19.68 -75.88
C ALA A 301 43.01 18.86 -77.10
N PRO A 302 43.14 19.47 -78.29
CA PRO A 302 43.76 18.83 -79.44
C PRO A 302 45.27 18.71 -79.21
N THR A 303 45.91 17.65 -79.73
CA THR A 303 47.36 17.44 -79.56
C THR A 303 48.24 18.39 -80.40
N GLN A 304 47.63 19.12 -81.35
CA GLN A 304 48.29 20.08 -82.24
C GLN A 304 47.66 21.48 -82.05
N PRO A 305 48.43 22.55 -81.84
CA PRO A 305 47.92 23.87 -81.43
C PRO A 305 47.20 24.66 -82.53
N SER A 306 47.24 24.24 -83.80
CA SER A 306 46.63 24.94 -84.92
C SER A 306 45.27 24.38 -85.34
N GLN A 307 44.59 23.63 -84.47
CA GLN A 307 43.32 22.98 -84.76
C GLN A 307 42.19 23.44 -83.84
N ALA A 308 40.96 23.25 -84.31
CA ALA A 308 39.76 23.57 -83.57
C ALA A 308 39.68 22.83 -82.22
N GLN A 309 39.07 23.48 -81.22
CA GLN A 309 38.83 22.84 -79.93
C GLN A 309 37.81 21.69 -80.08
N PRO A 310 38.06 20.52 -79.45
CA PRO A 310 37.15 19.39 -79.49
C PRO A 310 35.81 19.72 -78.83
N THR A 311 34.69 19.32 -79.44
CA THR A 311 33.35 19.39 -78.83
C THR A 311 32.85 17.98 -78.49
N GLY A 312 32.13 17.84 -77.38
CA GLY A 312 31.58 16.56 -76.95
C GLY A 312 31.28 16.54 -75.45
N ASN A 313 31.18 15.35 -74.86
CA ASN A 313 30.88 15.20 -73.43
C ASN A 313 31.99 14.44 -72.69
N VAL A 314 32.18 14.80 -71.43
CA VAL A 314 33.00 14.06 -70.47
C VAL A 314 32.08 13.34 -69.48
N THR A 315 32.28 12.04 -69.31
CA THR A 315 31.63 11.26 -68.24
C THR A 315 32.67 10.80 -67.24
N ILE A 316 32.35 10.91 -65.95
CA ILE A 316 33.24 10.48 -64.86
C ILE A 316 32.59 9.34 -64.09
N VAL A 317 33.31 8.22 -64.02
CA VAL A 317 32.95 7.06 -63.19
C VAL A 317 34.02 6.84 -62.13
N ALA A 318 33.58 6.52 -60.92
CA ALA A 318 34.45 6.15 -59.82
C ALA A 318 34.39 4.65 -59.58
N LYS A 319 35.52 4.00 -59.35
CA LYS A 319 35.60 2.59 -58.98
C LYS A 319 36.28 2.44 -57.63
N SER A 320 35.62 1.81 -56.66
CA SER A 320 36.22 1.51 -55.36
C SER A 320 37.39 0.54 -55.58
N GLN A 321 38.56 0.90 -55.06
CA GLN A 321 39.73 0.02 -55.14
C GLN A 321 39.61 -1.19 -54.20
N ASN A 322 38.72 -1.14 -53.21
CA ASN A 322 38.54 -2.18 -52.21
C ASN A 322 37.44 -3.19 -52.59
N THR A 323 36.25 -2.72 -52.94
CA THR A 323 35.10 -3.59 -53.29
C THR A 323 34.91 -3.78 -54.79
N GLY A 324 35.53 -2.93 -55.62
CA GLY A 324 35.31 -2.93 -57.06
C GLY A 324 33.97 -2.32 -57.50
N GLU A 325 33.18 -1.76 -56.59
CA GLU A 325 31.95 -1.03 -56.89
C GLU A 325 32.21 0.11 -57.86
N VAL A 326 31.32 0.30 -58.83
CA VAL A 326 31.41 1.39 -59.83
C VAL A 326 30.23 2.35 -59.66
N ILE A 327 30.53 3.62 -59.46
CA ILE A 327 29.56 4.71 -59.29
C ILE A 327 29.71 5.71 -60.43
N ASN A 328 28.59 6.06 -61.07
CA ASN A 328 28.58 7.16 -62.03
C ASN A 328 28.45 8.50 -61.30
N LEU A 329 29.52 9.30 -61.35
CA LEU A 329 29.57 10.62 -60.71
C LEU A 329 28.77 11.66 -61.51
N GLY A 330 28.70 11.49 -62.83
CA GLY A 330 27.93 12.33 -63.74
C GLY A 330 28.63 12.54 -65.07
N SER A 331 28.04 13.39 -65.90
CA SER A 331 28.59 13.83 -67.18
C SER A 331 28.34 15.32 -67.38
N ASP A 332 29.27 15.99 -68.05
CA ASP A 332 29.13 17.39 -68.43
C ASP A 332 29.68 17.61 -69.85
N ALA A 333 29.16 18.65 -70.52
CA ALA A 333 29.60 18.99 -71.87
C ALA A 333 30.95 19.74 -71.83
N VAL A 334 31.78 19.49 -72.83
CA VAL A 334 33.03 20.25 -73.05
C VAL A 334 32.66 21.62 -73.57
N ASP A 335 33.05 22.66 -72.83
CA ASP A 335 32.77 24.05 -73.18
C ASP A 335 33.70 24.57 -74.30
N SER A 336 33.55 25.85 -74.65
CA SER A 336 34.37 26.48 -75.69
C SER A 336 35.87 26.61 -75.37
N ASN A 337 36.26 26.41 -74.10
CA ASN A 337 37.65 26.42 -73.64
C ASN A 337 38.25 25.00 -73.56
N GLY A 338 37.44 23.97 -73.79
CA GLY A 338 37.83 22.58 -73.61
C GLY A 338 37.57 22.04 -72.21
N ASP A 339 36.89 22.78 -71.33
CA ASP A 339 36.67 22.39 -69.94
C ASP A 339 35.28 21.77 -69.72
N ALA A 340 35.20 20.80 -68.82
CA ALA A 340 33.95 20.21 -68.31
C ALA A 340 34.07 20.00 -66.79
N THR A 341 33.05 20.32 -66.01
CA THR A 341 33.08 20.13 -64.55
C THR A 341 31.87 19.36 -64.05
N VAL A 342 32.11 18.14 -63.55
CA VAL A 342 31.05 17.30 -62.98
C VAL A 342 30.99 17.54 -61.47
N PHE A 343 29.83 17.94 -60.93
CA PHE A 343 29.62 18.01 -59.48
C PHE A 343 28.97 16.73 -58.97
N SER A 344 29.55 16.10 -57.95
CA SER A 344 29.01 14.87 -57.36
C SER A 344 29.31 14.74 -55.87
N ASN A 345 28.34 14.23 -55.11
CA ASN A 345 28.46 13.92 -53.69
C ASN A 345 28.31 12.42 -53.39
N LYS A 346 28.52 11.58 -54.41
CA LYS A 346 28.20 10.15 -54.36
C LYS A 346 29.35 9.28 -53.81
N LEU A 347 30.53 9.84 -53.58
CA LEU A 347 31.66 9.11 -53.02
C LEU A 347 31.52 8.96 -51.50
N TYR A 348 31.95 7.80 -51.00
CA TYR A 348 31.84 7.45 -49.58
C TYR A 348 32.94 6.49 -49.13
N VAL A 349 33.09 6.30 -47.81
CA VAL A 349 34.07 5.37 -47.23
C VAL A 349 33.53 3.93 -47.26
N ASP A 350 34.31 3.04 -47.86
CA ASP A 350 34.03 1.62 -47.88
C ASP A 350 34.44 0.94 -46.56
N ASN A 351 33.61 0.07 -46.01
CA ASN A 351 33.64 -0.27 -44.59
C ASN A 351 34.44 -1.53 -44.24
N VAL A 352 35.41 -1.92 -45.07
CA VAL A 352 35.86 -3.31 -45.11
C VAL A 352 37.23 -3.55 -44.45
N VAL A 353 38.16 -2.59 -44.36
CA VAL A 353 39.51 -2.79 -43.75
C VAL A 353 40.17 -1.45 -43.35
N PRO A 354 41.13 -1.37 -42.39
CA PRO A 354 41.88 -0.13 -42.09
C PRO A 354 42.79 0.33 -43.25
N GLY A 355 42.64 1.58 -43.69
CA GLY A 355 43.39 2.22 -44.80
C GLY A 355 42.52 2.71 -45.98
N GLN A 356 41.24 3.04 -45.74
CA GLN A 356 40.20 3.03 -46.78
C GLN A 356 39.46 4.35 -46.99
N GLY A 357 39.03 4.53 -48.23
CA GLY A 357 38.63 5.78 -48.86
C GLY A 357 39.07 5.89 -50.33
N GLN A 358 39.89 4.96 -50.83
CA GLN A 358 40.50 5.05 -52.15
C GLN A 358 39.55 4.69 -53.30
N TRP A 359 39.37 5.64 -54.22
CA TRP A 359 38.61 5.50 -55.45
C TRP A 359 39.52 5.76 -56.66
N THR A 360 39.39 4.95 -57.71
CA THR A 360 39.93 5.29 -59.03
C THR A 360 38.85 5.98 -59.84
N LEU A 361 39.07 7.24 -60.19
CA LEU A 361 38.20 8.03 -61.04
C LEU A 361 38.64 7.88 -62.50
N THR A 362 37.69 7.69 -63.42
CA THR A 362 37.96 7.59 -64.86
C THR A 362 37.11 8.63 -65.59
N ALA A 363 37.76 9.61 -66.22
CA ALA A 363 37.13 10.57 -67.12
C ALA A 363 37.21 10.04 -68.55
N THR A 364 36.07 9.99 -69.25
CA THR A 364 35.99 9.53 -70.64
C THR A 364 35.39 10.64 -71.51
N TYR A 365 36.15 11.10 -72.50
CA TYR A 365 35.69 12.05 -73.51
C TYR A 365 35.12 11.31 -74.72
N THR A 366 33.90 11.69 -75.11
CA THR A 366 33.20 11.16 -76.28
C THR A 366 32.92 12.31 -77.27
N PRO A 367 33.50 12.29 -78.50
CA PRO A 367 33.25 13.31 -79.52
C PRO A 367 31.82 13.27 -80.07
N ASP A 368 31.32 14.41 -80.51
CA ASP A 368 30.02 14.51 -81.18
C ASP A 368 30.04 13.87 -82.59
N ALA A 369 28.89 13.41 -83.08
CA ALA A 369 28.78 12.70 -84.37
C ALA A 369 29.28 13.50 -85.58
N ALA A 370 29.22 14.84 -85.54
CA ALA A 370 29.67 15.71 -86.64
C ALA A 370 31.19 15.91 -86.69
N SER A 371 31.90 15.68 -85.58
CA SER A 371 33.35 15.93 -85.43
C SER A 371 34.19 14.64 -85.41
N GLN A 372 33.58 13.48 -85.69
CA GLN A 372 34.28 12.19 -85.83
C GLN A 372 35.34 12.18 -86.94
N PHE A 373 35.30 13.17 -87.83
CA PHE A 373 36.26 13.36 -88.91
C PHE A 373 37.44 14.26 -88.51
N ASP A 374 37.35 14.95 -87.36
CA ASP A 374 38.36 15.90 -86.89
C ASP A 374 39.06 15.46 -85.59
N SER A 375 38.42 14.63 -84.74
CA SER A 375 38.96 14.20 -83.43
C SER A 375 38.62 12.76 -83.01
N LEU A 376 39.48 12.15 -82.19
CA LEU A 376 39.25 10.81 -81.58
C LEU A 376 38.87 10.91 -80.10
N GLY A 377 38.04 9.98 -79.63
CA GLY A 377 37.72 9.82 -78.20
C GLY A 377 38.92 9.39 -77.36
N SER A 378 38.93 9.78 -76.08
CA SER A 378 40.06 9.58 -75.17
C SER A 378 39.58 9.33 -73.74
N LYS A 379 40.47 8.82 -72.87
CA LYS A 379 40.19 8.57 -71.44
C LYS A 379 41.42 8.87 -70.59
N GLU A 380 41.20 9.30 -69.35
CA GLU A 380 42.25 9.52 -68.35
C GLU A 380 41.76 9.06 -66.96
N THR A 381 42.68 8.67 -66.08
CA THR A 381 42.35 8.19 -64.73
C THR A 381 43.10 8.94 -63.64
N GLU A 382 42.45 9.15 -62.50
CA GLU A 382 43.02 9.79 -61.30
C GLU A 382 42.62 9.01 -60.04
N SER A 383 43.35 9.17 -58.93
CA SER A 383 43.00 8.57 -57.63
C SER A 383 42.37 9.62 -56.71
N ALA A 384 41.35 9.25 -55.96
CA ALA A 384 40.73 10.07 -54.94
C ALA A 384 40.68 9.33 -53.60
N TYR A 385 40.73 10.08 -52.50
CA TYR A 385 40.59 9.55 -51.15
C TYR A 385 39.38 10.19 -50.46
N VAL A 386 38.59 9.37 -49.75
CA VAL A 386 37.44 9.79 -48.96
C VAL A 386 37.67 9.48 -47.49
N SER A 387 37.54 10.48 -46.62
CA SER A 387 37.58 10.30 -45.16
C SER A 387 36.15 10.23 -44.58
N ARG A 388 35.99 9.65 -43.39
CA ARG A 388 34.70 9.67 -42.67
C ARG A 388 34.40 11.08 -42.20
N GLY A 389 33.10 11.42 -42.15
CA GLY A 389 32.66 12.72 -41.66
C GLY A 389 32.78 12.88 -40.15
N ASP A 390 33.16 14.06 -39.69
CA ASP A 390 33.07 14.40 -38.27
C ASP A 390 31.61 14.64 -37.86
N THR A 391 31.34 14.52 -36.57
CA THR A 391 30.00 14.68 -36.00
C THR A 391 30.04 15.55 -34.75
N ASP A 392 28.98 16.33 -34.57
CA ASP A 392 28.68 17.01 -33.31
C ASP A 392 27.67 16.18 -32.51
N THR A 393 27.88 16.05 -31.21
CA THR A 393 27.03 15.25 -30.30
C THR A 393 26.45 16.17 -29.25
N LEU A 394 25.20 16.53 -29.43
CA LEU A 394 24.49 17.43 -28.51
C LEU A 394 23.79 16.58 -27.45
N LEU A 395 24.03 16.88 -26.17
CA LEU A 395 23.40 16.20 -25.05
C LEU A 395 22.44 17.16 -24.32
N SER A 396 21.24 16.68 -24.05
CA SER A 396 20.24 17.42 -23.29
C SER A 396 19.47 16.51 -22.33
N SER A 397 18.73 17.11 -21.40
CA SER A 397 17.77 16.42 -20.55
C SER A 397 16.38 17.01 -20.77
N ASP A 398 15.35 16.18 -20.65
CA ASP A 398 13.95 16.64 -20.69
C ASP A 398 13.49 17.28 -19.37
N SER A 399 14.31 17.23 -18.32
CA SER A 399 14.00 17.80 -17.02
C SER A 399 14.00 19.33 -17.08
N VAL A 400 12.81 19.92 -16.89
CA VAL A 400 12.62 21.38 -16.82
C VAL A 400 12.96 21.93 -15.44
N ASP A 401 12.70 21.13 -14.39
CA ASP A 401 13.05 21.40 -13.00
C ASP A 401 14.08 20.37 -12.49
N ILE A 402 14.76 20.67 -11.37
CA ILE A 402 15.69 19.75 -10.72
C ILE A 402 14.91 18.49 -10.28
N PRO A 403 15.21 17.29 -10.81
CA PRO A 403 14.46 16.08 -10.47
C PRO A 403 14.74 15.60 -9.05
N ASN A 404 13.78 14.87 -8.47
CA ASN A 404 13.91 14.26 -7.16
C ASN A 404 14.46 12.83 -7.28
N TYR A 405 15.13 12.33 -6.23
CA TYR A 405 15.59 10.94 -6.19
C TYR A 405 14.44 9.97 -6.44
N GLY A 406 14.60 9.10 -7.46
CA GLY A 406 13.58 8.14 -7.88
C GLY A 406 12.68 8.57 -9.03
N ASP A 407 12.82 9.81 -9.50
CA ASP A 407 12.15 10.26 -10.72
C ASP A 407 12.86 9.66 -11.95
N ASP A 408 12.08 9.47 -13.03
CA ASP A 408 12.62 9.07 -14.31
C ASP A 408 13.25 10.28 -15.00
N VAL A 409 14.56 10.20 -15.25
CA VAL A 409 15.29 11.25 -15.97
C VAL A 409 15.67 10.73 -17.35
N ASN A 410 15.25 11.46 -18.38
CA ASN A 410 15.63 11.20 -19.77
C ASN A 410 16.80 12.10 -20.17
N PHE A 411 17.87 11.46 -20.65
CA PHE A 411 18.98 12.11 -21.31
C PHE A 411 18.92 11.83 -22.81
N ASN A 412 18.74 12.88 -23.58
CA ASN A 412 18.58 12.82 -25.03
C ASN A 412 19.88 13.24 -25.70
N VAL A 413 20.28 12.49 -26.71
CA VAL A 413 21.41 12.84 -27.56
C VAL A 413 20.92 13.07 -28.98
N SER A 414 21.47 14.07 -29.65
CA SER A 414 21.31 14.31 -31.08
C SER A 414 22.68 14.37 -31.73
N VAL A 415 22.94 13.44 -32.66
CA VAL A 415 24.21 13.37 -33.38
C VAL A 415 23.99 13.93 -34.78
N LEU A 416 24.69 15.03 -35.08
CA LEU A 416 24.58 15.76 -36.33
C LEU A 416 25.91 15.68 -37.09
N PRO A 417 25.91 15.59 -38.42
CA PRO A 417 27.14 15.67 -39.21
C PRO A 417 27.72 17.09 -39.11
N GLU A 418 29.05 17.20 -38.98
CA GLU A 418 29.74 18.47 -39.05
C GLU A 418 30.14 18.76 -40.51
N ALA A 419 29.84 19.98 -41.00
CA ALA A 419 30.18 20.38 -42.36
C ALA A 419 31.71 20.31 -42.57
N PRO A 420 32.21 19.80 -43.71
CA PRO A 420 31.50 19.61 -44.99
C PRO A 420 30.76 18.27 -45.15
N ALA A 421 30.78 17.37 -44.15
CA ALA A 421 30.08 16.09 -44.23
C ALA A 421 28.56 16.28 -44.35
N SER A 422 27.89 15.38 -45.07
CA SER A 422 26.43 15.36 -45.17
C SER A 422 25.88 13.94 -44.98
N GLY A 423 24.60 13.82 -44.62
CA GLY A 423 23.97 12.52 -44.29
C GLY A 423 23.46 12.48 -42.86
N GLN A 424 22.99 11.32 -42.40
CA GLN A 424 22.48 11.14 -41.04
C GLN A 424 23.36 10.13 -40.29
N PRO A 425 24.03 10.54 -39.21
CA PRO A 425 24.77 9.62 -38.35
C PRO A 425 23.85 8.52 -37.81
N THR A 426 24.28 7.26 -37.99
CA THR A 426 23.62 6.06 -37.47
C THR A 426 24.55 5.37 -36.46
N GLY A 427 24.17 4.26 -35.84
CA GLY A 427 25.08 3.54 -34.93
C GLY A 427 24.71 3.72 -33.46
N LYS A 428 25.69 3.80 -32.57
CA LYS A 428 25.45 3.70 -31.12
C LYS A 428 26.11 4.82 -30.31
N VAL A 429 25.48 5.18 -29.19
CA VAL A 429 25.96 6.16 -28.21
C VAL A 429 26.11 5.48 -26.85
N GLN A 430 27.27 5.66 -26.23
CA GLN A 430 27.54 5.27 -24.85
C GLN A 430 27.36 6.48 -23.93
N TYR A 431 26.52 6.37 -22.91
CA TYR A 431 26.37 7.40 -21.89
C TYR A 431 27.27 7.11 -20.70
N PHE A 432 27.68 8.16 -19.98
CA PHE A 432 28.42 8.08 -18.73
C PHE A 432 27.79 8.96 -17.67
N VAL A 433 27.70 8.44 -16.45
CA VAL A 433 27.35 9.17 -15.23
C VAL A 433 28.57 9.13 -14.33
N ASP A 434 29.11 10.29 -13.97
CA ASP A 434 30.32 10.44 -13.15
C ASP A 434 31.52 9.64 -13.71
N GLY A 435 31.66 9.64 -15.03
CA GLY A 435 32.70 8.89 -15.74
C GLY A 435 32.48 7.37 -15.84
N SER A 436 31.41 6.83 -15.23
CA SER A 436 31.08 5.41 -15.32
C SER A 436 30.06 5.13 -16.45
N PRO A 437 30.29 4.13 -17.32
CA PRO A 437 29.38 3.85 -18.42
C PRO A 437 28.04 3.33 -17.92
N VAL A 438 26.95 3.87 -18.48
CA VAL A 438 25.56 3.52 -18.17
C VAL A 438 24.77 3.19 -19.46
N GLY A 439 23.75 2.35 -19.34
CA GLY A 439 22.95 1.90 -20.48
C GLY A 439 21.63 1.26 -20.06
N PRO A 440 20.76 0.88 -21.02
CA PRO A 440 19.46 0.29 -20.72
C PRO A 440 19.64 -1.07 -20.03
N THR A 441 19.11 -1.17 -18.81
CA THR A 441 19.00 -2.34 -17.91
C THR A 441 20.15 -3.38 -17.95
N VAL A 442 20.89 -3.47 -16.85
CA VAL A 442 21.92 -4.47 -16.46
C VAL A 442 23.14 -4.65 -17.38
N SER A 443 23.14 -4.18 -18.63
CA SER A 443 24.26 -4.36 -19.55
C SER A 443 25.26 -3.20 -19.58
N ASN A 444 24.91 -2.02 -19.03
CA ASN A 444 25.68 -0.76 -19.14
C ASN A 444 26.15 -0.42 -20.57
N GLY A 445 25.54 -1.04 -21.58
CA GLY A 445 25.97 -0.99 -22.97
C GLY A 445 25.37 0.18 -23.74
N PRO A 446 25.91 0.48 -24.93
CA PRO A 446 25.54 1.64 -25.71
C PRO A 446 24.16 1.52 -26.36
N ILE A 447 23.46 2.64 -26.48
CA ILE A 447 22.11 2.78 -27.07
C ILE A 447 22.23 2.98 -28.57
N THR A 448 21.31 2.39 -29.35
CA THR A 448 21.29 2.57 -30.82
C THR A 448 20.52 3.84 -31.18
N LEU A 449 21.09 4.67 -32.04
CA LEU A 449 20.43 5.86 -32.59
C LEU A 449 19.25 5.44 -33.48
N ASN A 450 18.19 6.25 -33.46
CA ASN A 450 17.08 6.10 -34.38
C ASN A 450 17.43 6.65 -35.78
N SER A 451 16.50 6.54 -36.74
CA SER A 451 16.70 7.00 -38.12
C SER A 451 16.88 8.52 -38.29
N ALA A 452 16.73 9.30 -37.21
CA ALA A 452 16.98 10.75 -37.17
C ALA A 452 18.27 11.11 -36.41
N GLY A 453 19.11 10.12 -36.06
CA GLY A 453 20.36 10.35 -35.32
C GLY A 453 20.17 10.68 -33.84
N ASN A 454 18.99 10.37 -33.27
CA ASN A 454 18.69 10.65 -31.87
C ASN A 454 18.67 9.37 -31.02
N GLY A 455 19.06 9.49 -29.76
CA GLY A 455 19.00 8.42 -28.77
C GLY A 455 18.53 8.96 -27.42
N THR A 456 17.91 8.10 -26.61
CA THR A 456 17.42 8.48 -25.27
C THR A 456 17.85 7.41 -24.27
N LEU A 457 18.54 7.84 -23.21
CA LEU A 457 18.76 7.04 -22.01
C LEU A 457 17.80 7.49 -20.92
N THR A 458 17.01 6.56 -20.37
CA THR A 458 16.24 6.80 -19.14
C THR A 458 16.96 6.19 -17.95
N VAL A 459 17.18 6.99 -16.90
CA VAL A 459 17.71 6.54 -15.60
C VAL A 459 16.67 6.76 -14.52
N HIS A 460 16.62 5.85 -13.53
CA HIS A 460 15.52 5.79 -12.54
C HIS A 460 15.98 6.02 -11.09
N ASN A 461 17.29 6.24 -10.85
CA ASN A 461 17.87 6.21 -9.52
C ASN A 461 19.26 6.88 -9.41
N LEU A 462 19.45 8.00 -10.10
CA LEU A 462 20.62 8.85 -9.81
C LEU A 462 20.56 9.28 -8.35
N SER A 463 21.65 9.13 -7.61
CA SER A 463 21.72 9.48 -6.19
C SER A 463 21.51 10.98 -5.96
N VAL A 464 21.16 11.36 -4.73
CA VAL A 464 21.08 12.79 -4.37
C VAL A 464 22.46 13.42 -4.47
N GLY A 465 22.54 14.60 -5.08
CA GLY A 465 23.79 15.31 -5.29
C GLY A 465 23.94 15.83 -6.72
N VAL A 466 25.16 16.16 -7.10
CA VAL A 466 25.49 16.70 -8.42
C VAL A 466 26.22 15.63 -9.21
N HIS A 467 25.75 15.39 -10.44
CA HIS A 467 26.27 14.40 -11.37
C HIS A 467 26.82 15.05 -12.64
N SER A 468 27.87 14.44 -13.19
CA SER A 468 28.38 14.77 -14.53
C SER A 468 27.84 13.76 -15.54
N ILE A 469 27.09 14.25 -16.54
CA ILE A 469 26.50 13.42 -17.59
C ILE A 469 27.19 13.73 -18.92
N THR A 470 27.72 12.70 -19.56
CA THR A 470 28.35 12.81 -20.89
C THR A 470 27.86 11.68 -21.80
N ALA A 471 27.96 11.88 -23.11
CA ALA A 471 27.62 10.86 -24.10
C ALA A 471 28.69 10.82 -25.20
N THR A 472 29.07 9.61 -25.60
CA THR A 472 30.03 9.36 -26.68
C THR A 472 29.35 8.58 -27.79
N TYR A 473 29.20 9.22 -28.95
CA TYR A 473 28.83 8.54 -30.17
C TYR A 473 30.02 7.72 -30.67
N LEU A 474 29.85 6.40 -30.82
CA LEU A 474 30.93 5.46 -31.10
C LEU A 474 31.39 5.44 -32.57
N GLY A 475 30.84 6.33 -33.41
CA GLY A 475 31.04 6.31 -34.86
C GLY A 475 30.22 5.21 -35.56
N ASP A 476 30.20 5.28 -36.89
CA ASP A 476 29.61 4.24 -37.74
C ASP A 476 30.42 4.05 -39.04
N ARG A 477 29.76 3.59 -40.12
CA ARG A 477 30.38 3.45 -41.44
C ARG A 477 30.83 4.78 -42.02
N GLU A 478 29.99 5.79 -41.84
CA GLU A 478 29.98 7.05 -42.56
C GLU A 478 30.60 8.18 -41.73
N PHE A 479 30.60 8.06 -40.40
CA PHE A 479 30.98 9.10 -39.45
C PHE A 479 31.97 8.64 -38.38
N ASN A 480 32.81 9.58 -37.93
CA ASN A 480 33.79 9.39 -36.86
C ASN A 480 33.13 9.37 -35.47
N GLN A 481 33.92 8.97 -34.47
CA GLN A 481 33.50 9.05 -33.07
C GLN A 481 33.49 10.51 -32.62
N SER A 482 32.48 10.90 -31.85
CA SER A 482 32.38 12.22 -31.21
C SER A 482 31.87 12.09 -29.78
N SER A 483 32.14 13.08 -28.95
CA SER A 483 31.63 13.14 -27.57
C SER A 483 30.90 14.45 -27.35
N SER A 484 29.89 14.42 -26.49
CA SER A 484 29.22 15.63 -26.03
C SER A 484 30.19 16.54 -25.29
N ASN A 485 29.93 17.83 -25.32
CA ASN A 485 30.71 18.79 -24.55
C ASN A 485 30.50 18.53 -23.05
N GLU A 486 31.58 18.38 -22.29
CA GLU A 486 31.49 18.12 -20.84
C GLU A 486 30.74 19.22 -20.09
N SER A 487 30.69 20.45 -20.62
CA SER A 487 30.02 21.58 -19.96
C SER A 487 28.48 21.54 -20.00
N GLU A 488 27.84 20.73 -20.86
CA GLU A 488 26.39 20.81 -21.07
C GLU A 488 25.59 20.29 -19.87
N LEU A 489 26.05 19.20 -19.24
CA LEU A 489 25.41 18.58 -18.08
C LEU A 489 26.45 18.20 -16.99
N SER A 490 27.50 19.01 -16.81
CA SER A 490 28.56 18.75 -15.80
C SER A 490 28.06 18.84 -14.35
N ASN A 491 26.97 19.58 -14.11
CA ASN A 491 26.42 19.87 -12.79
C ASN A 491 24.93 19.49 -12.69
N PHE A 492 24.54 18.35 -13.25
CA PHE A 492 23.15 17.89 -13.20
C PHE A 492 22.78 17.50 -11.76
N ALA A 493 21.97 18.30 -11.09
CA ALA A 493 21.61 18.10 -9.69
C ALA A 493 20.38 17.19 -9.54
N ILE A 494 20.37 16.40 -8.47
CA ILE A 494 19.23 15.61 -8.00
C ILE A 494 18.90 16.04 -6.57
N ASN A 495 17.65 16.44 -6.35
CA ASN A 495 17.11 16.73 -5.03
C ASN A 495 16.78 15.44 -4.27
N GLN A 496 16.59 15.55 -2.95
CA GLN A 496 16.04 14.45 -2.17
C GLN A 496 14.65 14.05 -2.65
N GLY A 497 14.36 12.75 -2.58
CA GLY A 497 13.09 12.15 -2.94
C GLY A 497 11.98 12.53 -1.98
N ASP A 498 10.75 12.56 -2.49
CA ASP A 498 9.57 12.85 -1.68
C ASP A 498 9.15 11.63 -0.86
N THR A 499 8.82 11.89 0.41
CA THR A 499 8.28 10.91 1.34
C THR A 499 6.90 11.34 1.81
N THR A 500 6.04 10.34 2.02
CA THR A 500 4.73 10.50 2.65
C THR A 500 4.68 9.59 3.86
N VAL A 501 4.36 10.15 5.01
CA VAL A 501 4.17 9.42 6.26
C VAL A 501 2.69 9.47 6.61
N THR A 502 2.10 8.31 6.89
CA THR A 502 0.75 8.23 7.42
C THR A 502 0.79 7.58 8.78
N LEU A 503 0.14 8.21 9.75
CA LEU A 503 -0.04 7.71 11.10
C LEU A 503 -1.52 7.36 11.27
N SER A 504 -1.80 6.15 11.72
CA SER A 504 -3.16 5.64 11.90
C SER A 504 -3.25 4.71 13.09
N ILE A 505 -4.47 4.56 13.61
CA ILE A 505 -4.77 3.47 14.54
C ILE A 505 -5.03 2.20 13.69
N PRO A 506 -4.41 1.05 14.02
CA PRO A 506 -4.54 -0.17 13.24
C PRO A 506 -6.01 -0.58 13.04
N ASP A 507 -6.31 -1.26 11.93
CA ASP A 507 -7.59 -1.96 11.80
C ASP A 507 -7.55 -3.23 12.66
N GLY A 508 -8.53 -3.41 13.55
CA GLY A 508 -8.50 -4.39 14.66
C GLY A 508 -8.50 -5.88 14.34
N ASN A 509 -7.93 -6.26 13.20
CA ASN A 509 -7.78 -7.62 12.73
C ASN A 509 -6.59 -8.36 13.39
N SER A 510 -5.56 -7.65 13.84
CA SER A 510 -4.36 -8.23 14.48
C SER A 510 -4.45 -8.24 16.01
N LEU A 511 -4.92 -7.15 16.62
CA LEU A 511 -5.08 -6.96 18.07
C LEU A 511 -6.32 -6.08 18.36
N PRO A 512 -7.56 -6.62 18.27
CA PRO A 512 -8.80 -5.85 18.39
C PRO A 512 -8.92 -5.05 19.69
N ASP A 513 -8.31 -5.56 20.77
CA ASP A 513 -8.34 -4.94 22.11
C ASP A 513 -7.45 -3.69 22.23
N LEU A 514 -6.56 -3.42 21.27
CA LEU A 514 -5.62 -2.28 21.34
C LEU A 514 -5.76 -1.33 20.13
N SER A 515 -6.74 -1.60 19.27
CA SER A 515 -6.95 -0.95 17.98
C SER A 515 -8.26 -0.15 17.97
N HIS A 516 -8.59 0.49 19.10
CA HIS A 516 -9.81 1.27 19.24
C HIS A 516 -9.50 2.67 19.80
N ASN A 517 -10.39 3.61 19.51
CA ASN A 517 -10.32 4.98 19.99
C ASN A 517 -11.76 5.48 20.13
N PRO A 518 -12.20 5.97 21.31
CA PRO A 518 -11.42 6.22 22.54
C PRO A 518 -10.85 4.95 23.23
N ILE A 519 -9.80 5.13 24.04
CA ILE A 519 -9.23 4.12 24.96
C ILE A 519 -9.51 4.48 26.43
N LEU A 520 -9.36 3.52 27.34
CA LEU A 520 -9.43 3.76 28.78
C LEU A 520 -8.13 4.36 29.33
N SER A 521 -8.22 5.14 30.41
CA SER A 521 -7.03 5.64 31.13
C SER A 521 -6.16 4.48 31.63
N GLY A 522 -4.85 4.54 31.38
CA GLY A 522 -3.90 3.49 31.73
C GLY A 522 -3.86 2.31 30.74
N GLU A 523 -4.63 2.38 29.65
CA GLU A 523 -4.54 1.45 28.53
C GLU A 523 -3.44 1.87 27.55
N ASP A 524 -2.89 0.90 26.80
CA ASP A 524 -1.92 1.17 25.75
C ASP A 524 -2.61 1.58 24.45
N ALA A 525 -1.98 2.46 23.67
CA ALA A 525 -2.38 2.74 22.29
C ALA A 525 -1.41 2.11 21.29
N LEU A 526 -1.94 1.43 20.27
CA LEU A 526 -1.17 1.05 19.09
C LEU A 526 -1.31 2.09 17.99
N LEU A 527 -0.19 2.42 17.37
CA LEU A 527 -0.07 3.44 16.33
C LEU A 527 0.78 2.90 15.18
N ASP A 528 0.12 2.72 14.03
CA ASP A 528 0.76 2.28 12.79
C ASP A 528 1.30 3.48 12.04
N VAL A 529 2.60 3.46 11.76
CA VAL A 529 3.24 4.39 10.86
C VAL A 529 3.63 3.67 9.58
N GLN A 530 3.10 4.18 8.47
CA GLN A 530 3.48 3.76 7.14
C GLN A 530 4.17 4.90 6.42
N VAL A 531 5.45 4.69 6.08
CA VAL A 531 6.26 5.56 5.24
C VAL A 531 6.22 5.04 3.81
N LYS A 532 6.00 5.93 2.85
CA LYS A 532 6.09 5.67 1.40
C LYS A 532 6.98 6.72 0.76
N SER A 533 7.62 6.34 -0.35
CA SER A 533 8.42 7.26 -1.16
C SER A 533 7.96 7.27 -2.63
N ASN A 534 8.35 8.31 -3.36
CA ASN A 534 8.24 8.36 -4.82
C ASN A 534 9.03 7.22 -5.48
N ASN A 535 10.19 6.83 -4.93
CA ASN A 535 10.97 5.67 -5.38
C ASN A 535 10.52 4.35 -4.71
N LYS A 536 9.47 3.74 -5.27
CA LYS A 536 8.80 2.57 -4.69
C LYS A 536 9.77 1.41 -4.39
N GLY A 537 9.77 0.98 -3.12
CA GLY A 537 10.55 -0.19 -2.67
C GLY A 537 12.03 0.06 -2.41
N LYS A 538 12.45 1.34 -2.35
CA LYS A 538 13.85 1.73 -2.09
C LYS A 538 14.13 2.32 -0.72
N LEU A 539 13.11 2.44 0.15
CA LEU A 539 13.34 2.84 1.53
C LEU A 539 14.29 1.86 2.22
N LYS A 540 15.29 2.39 2.90
CA LYS A 540 16.23 1.59 3.68
C LYS A 540 15.61 1.19 5.02
N ALA A 541 15.46 -0.11 5.24
CA ALA A 541 15.14 -0.67 6.55
C ALA A 541 16.17 -0.22 7.59
N GLY A 542 15.72 0.10 8.80
CA GLY A 542 16.59 0.67 9.84
C GLY A 542 16.57 2.20 9.93
N THR A 543 15.90 2.90 9.00
CA THR A 543 15.77 4.37 9.10
C THR A 543 14.81 4.74 10.26
N PRO A 544 15.19 5.66 11.16
CA PRO A 544 14.37 5.97 12.33
C PRO A 544 13.12 6.78 11.99
N VAL A 545 12.05 6.48 12.72
CA VAL A 545 10.83 7.27 12.85
C VAL A 545 10.70 7.66 14.31
N GLN A 546 10.44 8.93 14.55
CA GLN A 546 10.27 9.52 15.87
C GLN A 546 8.79 9.80 16.11
N LEU A 547 8.24 9.32 17.21
CA LEU A 547 6.85 9.57 17.59
C LEU A 547 6.80 10.69 18.64
N PHE A 548 5.98 11.69 18.38
CA PHE A 548 5.75 12.81 19.27
C PHE A 548 4.33 12.78 19.81
N ASP A 549 4.16 13.02 21.11
CA ASP A 549 2.87 13.30 21.74
C ASP A 549 2.87 14.77 22.19
N ASN A 550 1.91 15.55 21.70
CA ASN A 550 1.77 16.97 22.03
C ASN A 550 3.08 17.78 21.80
N GLY A 551 3.88 17.35 20.80
CA GLY A 551 5.15 17.97 20.43
C GLY A 551 6.36 17.50 21.24
N VAL A 552 6.20 16.57 22.19
CA VAL A 552 7.31 15.96 22.94
C VAL A 552 7.62 14.59 22.36
N LEU A 553 8.90 14.30 22.09
CA LEU A 553 9.35 12.98 21.65
C LEU A 553 9.06 11.94 22.74
N VAL A 554 8.28 10.91 22.42
CA VAL A 554 7.89 9.83 23.35
C VAL A 554 8.54 8.50 23.01
N ASP A 555 8.73 8.20 21.72
CA ASP A 555 9.36 6.96 21.27
C ASP A 555 10.10 7.14 19.92
N GLU A 556 11.01 6.23 19.63
CA GLU A 556 11.75 6.16 18.37
C GLU A 556 11.96 4.70 17.95
N ALA A 557 11.52 4.38 16.73
CA ALA A 557 11.64 3.04 16.18
C ALA A 557 11.96 3.08 14.69
N ALA A 558 12.61 2.03 14.19
CA ALA A 558 13.06 1.98 12.82
C ALA A 558 12.04 1.29 11.90
N ILE A 559 11.88 1.82 10.68
CA ILE A 559 11.04 1.17 9.66
C ILE A 559 11.62 -0.15 9.19
N ASP A 560 10.74 -1.09 8.86
CA ASP A 560 11.09 -2.33 8.17
C ASP A 560 11.34 -2.10 6.65
N TYR A 561 11.55 -3.19 5.91
CA TYR A 561 11.78 -3.15 4.46
C TYR A 561 10.55 -2.73 3.64
N LYS A 562 9.36 -2.65 4.27
CA LYS A 562 8.12 -2.16 3.67
C LYS A 562 7.84 -0.70 4.05
N GLY A 563 8.71 -0.07 4.83
CA GLY A 563 8.48 1.29 5.34
C GLY A 563 7.49 1.33 6.49
N PHE A 564 7.24 0.22 7.18
CA PHE A 564 6.27 0.13 8.27
C PHE A 564 6.95 0.06 9.63
N VAL A 565 6.35 0.72 10.62
CA VAL A 565 6.70 0.58 12.04
C VAL A 565 5.45 0.77 12.89
N GLU A 566 5.32 -0.04 13.94
CA GLU A 566 4.23 0.03 14.91
C GLU A 566 4.79 0.56 16.23
N PHE A 567 4.15 1.56 16.81
CA PHE A 567 4.44 2.08 18.14
C PHE A 567 3.41 1.57 19.14
N ARG A 568 3.86 1.26 20.35
CA ARG A 568 2.99 0.88 21.48
C ARG A 568 3.25 1.83 22.65
N GLU A 569 2.39 2.83 22.76
CA GLU A 569 2.45 3.81 23.84
C GLU A 569 1.69 3.31 25.05
N SER A 570 2.39 3.20 26.18
CA SER A 570 1.86 2.57 27.39
C SER A 570 1.42 3.55 28.47
N ASP A 571 0.47 3.09 29.30
CA ASP A 571 -0.03 3.81 30.47
C ASP A 571 -0.48 5.25 30.16
N LEU A 572 -1.17 5.45 29.03
CA LEU A 572 -1.69 6.77 28.65
C LEU A 572 -2.74 7.22 29.67
N SER A 573 -2.39 8.24 30.44
CA SER A 573 -3.28 8.83 31.45
C SER A 573 -4.12 9.95 30.84
N THR A 574 -5.26 10.28 31.43
CA THR A 574 -5.94 11.54 31.12
C THR A 574 -5.01 12.71 31.48
N ASN A 575 -4.30 13.30 30.50
CA ASN A 575 -3.62 14.57 30.70
C ASN A 575 -4.66 15.69 30.94
N ASP A 576 -4.23 16.89 31.32
CA ASP A 576 -5.11 18.04 31.60
C ASP A 576 -6.07 18.43 30.42
N HIS A 577 -5.90 17.80 29.25
CA HIS A 577 -6.61 18.09 28.01
C HIS A 577 -7.45 16.90 27.46
N GLY A 578 -7.37 15.70 28.06
CA GLY A 578 -8.16 14.52 27.65
C GLY A 578 -7.83 13.92 26.27
N HIS A 579 -6.80 14.44 25.59
CA HIS A 579 -6.42 14.04 24.23
C HIS A 579 -4.88 13.94 24.12
N HIS A 580 -4.38 12.83 23.59
CA HIS A 580 -2.99 12.67 23.16
C HIS A 580 -2.91 12.93 21.66
N HIS A 581 -2.07 13.88 21.25
CA HIS A 581 -2.00 14.36 19.88
C HIS A 581 -0.72 13.85 19.24
N PHE A 582 -0.80 12.68 18.61
CA PHE A 582 0.37 12.00 18.08
C PHE A 582 0.74 12.50 16.70
N GLN A 583 2.04 12.63 16.46
CA GLN A 583 2.63 12.90 15.16
C GLN A 583 3.92 12.11 15.01
N ALA A 584 4.09 11.41 13.89
CA ALA A 584 5.32 10.73 13.55
C ALA A 584 6.18 11.59 12.62
N LEU A 585 7.49 11.55 12.80
CA LEU A 585 8.49 12.16 11.93
C LEU A 585 9.38 11.07 11.36
N TYR A 586 9.35 10.89 10.04
CA TYR A 586 10.38 10.11 9.36
C TYR A 586 11.67 10.94 9.31
N ASN A 587 12.74 10.44 9.94
CA ASN A 587 14.02 11.14 10.03
C ASN A 587 15.15 10.38 9.28
N PRO A 588 15.37 10.70 8.00
CA PRO A 588 16.45 10.13 7.21
C PRO A 588 17.85 10.69 7.52
N GLU A 589 18.03 11.55 8.52
CA GLU A 589 19.32 12.17 8.85
C GLU A 589 20.01 11.43 10.03
N GLY A 590 21.02 10.59 9.75
CA GLY A 590 21.76 9.86 10.79
C GLY A 590 22.69 8.75 10.29
N GLU A 591 23.49 8.15 11.17
CA GLU A 591 24.26 6.95 10.82
C GLU A 591 23.29 5.76 10.64
N GLY A 592 23.32 5.12 9.47
CA GLY A 592 22.46 3.96 9.17
C GLY A 592 21.14 4.29 8.48
N SER A 593 20.76 5.56 8.33
CA SER A 593 19.54 6.01 7.63
C SER A 593 19.71 6.09 6.10
N ASP A 594 18.66 6.54 5.39
CA ASP A 594 18.63 6.80 3.95
C ASP A 594 18.60 8.30 3.64
N PRO A 595 19.76 8.97 3.46
CA PRO A 595 19.82 10.42 3.26
C PRO A 595 19.24 10.88 1.90
N ASN A 596 18.78 9.96 1.04
CA ASN A 596 18.27 10.30 -0.28
C ASN A 596 16.84 10.86 -0.27
N PHE A 597 16.17 10.92 0.88
CA PHE A 597 14.77 11.32 1.00
C PHE A 597 14.62 12.50 1.96
N HIS A 598 13.61 13.35 1.71
CA HIS A 598 13.24 14.43 2.62
C HIS A 598 12.70 13.87 3.95
N GLN A 599 12.90 14.63 5.03
CA GLN A 599 12.13 14.47 6.25
C GLN A 599 10.65 14.74 5.96
N ALA A 600 9.76 13.96 6.59
CA ALA A 600 8.32 14.16 6.46
C ALA A 600 7.62 13.86 7.77
N TYR A 601 6.68 14.73 8.12
CA TYR A 601 5.75 14.51 9.23
C TYR A 601 4.51 13.77 8.74
N SER A 602 3.94 12.96 9.63
CA SER A 602 2.62 12.38 9.42
C SER A 602 1.51 13.42 9.59
N ASN A 603 0.30 13.03 9.21
CA ASN A 603 -0.91 13.61 9.80
C ASN A 603 -0.88 13.46 11.33
N PHE A 604 -1.59 14.35 12.02
CA PHE A 604 -1.86 14.14 13.43
C PHE A 604 -2.88 13.01 13.63
N GLN A 605 -2.70 12.25 14.69
CA GLN A 605 -3.63 11.23 15.14
C GLN A 605 -3.98 11.48 16.60
N ASP A 606 -5.24 11.84 16.85
CA ASP A 606 -5.75 11.97 18.21
C ASP A 606 -6.08 10.59 18.79
N VAL A 607 -5.56 10.33 19.98
CA VAL A 607 -6.02 9.24 20.85
C VAL A 607 -6.76 9.88 22.02
N VAL A 608 -8.06 9.57 22.11
CA VAL A 608 -8.92 10.07 23.17
C VAL A 608 -8.84 9.11 24.34
N VAL A 609 -8.41 9.61 25.50
CA VAL A 609 -8.28 8.81 26.72
C VAL A 609 -9.37 9.21 27.70
N ASN A 610 -10.25 8.26 28.02
CA ASN A 610 -11.35 8.47 28.96
C ASN A 610 -11.21 7.57 30.17
N TYR A 611 -11.64 8.05 31.34
CA TYR A 611 -11.94 7.13 32.43
C TYR A 611 -13.24 6.38 32.15
N GLY A 612 -13.26 5.09 32.45
CA GLY A 612 -14.47 4.28 32.50
C GLY A 612 -15.37 4.69 33.65
N GLU A 613 -16.66 4.40 33.50
CA GLU A 613 -17.64 4.55 34.58
C GLU A 613 -17.78 3.20 35.32
N ALA A 614 -17.86 3.25 36.65
CA ALA A 614 -18.05 2.07 37.49
C ALA A 614 -19.48 2.01 38.05
N LYS A 615 -20.10 0.84 37.99
CA LYS A 615 -21.36 0.53 38.68
C LYS A 615 -21.06 -0.12 40.01
N VAL A 616 -21.54 0.48 41.09
CA VAL A 616 -21.36 -0.01 42.46
C VAL A 616 -22.71 -0.48 42.99
N ASP A 617 -22.82 -1.77 43.30
CA ASP A 617 -24.00 -2.37 43.93
C ASP A 617 -23.68 -2.70 45.40
N LEU A 618 -24.51 -2.21 46.32
CA LEU A 618 -24.45 -2.53 47.74
C LEU A 618 -25.64 -3.41 48.12
N THR A 619 -25.35 -4.59 48.65
CA THR A 619 -26.34 -5.56 49.17
C THR A 619 -26.02 -5.97 50.60
N VAL A 620 -27.01 -6.43 51.33
CA VAL A 620 -26.88 -6.99 52.68
C VAL A 620 -27.40 -8.42 52.70
N ASP A 621 -26.77 -9.28 53.48
CA ASP A 621 -27.12 -10.70 53.56
C ASP A 621 -28.49 -10.95 54.24
N HIS A 622 -28.86 -10.11 55.20
CA HIS A 622 -30.11 -10.22 55.96
C HIS A 622 -30.67 -8.85 56.33
N ASN A 623 -31.99 -8.68 56.19
CA ASN A 623 -32.72 -7.48 56.59
C ASN A 623 -34.20 -7.83 56.85
N PRO A 624 -34.76 -7.65 58.07
CA PRO A 624 -34.12 -7.06 59.25
C PRO A 624 -33.18 -8.03 59.99
N GLN A 625 -32.14 -7.48 60.62
CA GLN A 625 -31.30 -8.19 61.60
C GLN A 625 -31.65 -7.85 63.06
N ARG A 626 -31.09 -8.60 64.02
CA ARG A 626 -31.19 -8.27 65.46
C ARG A 626 -29.91 -7.62 65.95
N VAL A 627 -30.02 -6.74 66.95
CA VAL A 627 -28.85 -6.05 67.52
C VAL A 627 -27.81 -7.03 68.07
N GLY A 628 -26.53 -6.76 67.79
CA GLY A 628 -25.41 -7.61 68.21
C GLY A 628 -25.28 -8.93 67.44
N GLN A 629 -26.03 -9.14 66.35
CA GLN A 629 -25.78 -10.20 65.38
C GLN A 629 -24.95 -9.65 64.23
N ASP A 630 -24.08 -10.49 63.65
CA ASP A 630 -23.29 -10.12 62.49
C ASP A 630 -24.21 -9.88 61.28
N VAL A 631 -24.02 -8.72 60.63
CA VAL A 631 -24.60 -8.39 59.33
C VAL A 631 -23.47 -8.18 58.33
N THR A 632 -23.60 -8.78 57.15
CA THR A 632 -22.56 -8.72 56.11
C THR A 632 -23.06 -7.94 54.89
N PHE A 633 -22.37 -6.84 54.62
CA PHE A 633 -22.54 -6.03 53.42
C PHE A 633 -21.59 -6.50 52.34
N THR A 634 -22.13 -6.71 51.13
CA THR A 634 -21.35 -7.02 49.94
C THR A 634 -21.43 -5.82 48.99
N ILE A 635 -20.27 -5.29 48.62
CA ILE A 635 -20.10 -4.20 47.66
C ILE A 635 -19.50 -4.82 46.41
N LYS A 636 -20.27 -4.81 45.31
CA LYS A 636 -19.81 -5.28 44.01
C LYS A 636 -19.58 -4.08 43.09
N VAL A 637 -18.37 -3.97 42.54
CA VAL A 637 -17.98 -2.93 41.59
C VAL A 637 -17.75 -3.61 40.23
N THR A 638 -18.43 -3.11 39.20
CA THR A 638 -18.29 -3.61 37.82
C THR A 638 -18.12 -2.43 36.88
N GLY A 639 -17.23 -2.52 35.89
CA GLY A 639 -17.18 -1.56 34.79
C GLY A 639 -18.50 -1.59 34.00
N THR A 640 -18.97 -0.43 33.55
CA THR A 640 -20.23 -0.33 32.80
C THR A 640 -20.07 -0.47 31.29
N ASP A 641 -18.85 -0.68 30.79
CA ASP A 641 -18.57 -0.84 29.36
C ASP A 641 -18.40 -2.34 28.99
N PRO A 642 -19.25 -2.93 28.14
CA PRO A 642 -19.15 -4.35 27.76
C PRO A 642 -17.85 -4.73 27.03
N THR A 643 -17.04 -3.75 26.59
CA THR A 643 -15.72 -3.98 25.98
C THR A 643 -14.56 -3.92 26.97
N SER A 644 -14.79 -3.55 28.24
CA SER A 644 -13.67 -3.26 29.14
C SER A 644 -12.98 -4.54 29.64
N LYS A 645 -11.72 -4.70 29.23
CA LYS A 645 -10.81 -5.78 29.61
C LYS A 645 -10.40 -5.76 31.09
N TYR A 646 -10.47 -4.61 31.74
CA TYR A 646 -9.95 -4.40 33.10
C TYR A 646 -11.09 -4.51 34.12
N ASP A 647 -10.93 -5.37 35.13
CA ASP A 647 -11.83 -5.38 36.28
C ASP A 647 -11.52 -4.17 37.18
N PRO A 648 -12.51 -3.47 37.75
CA PRO A 648 -12.26 -2.39 38.70
C PRO A 648 -11.48 -2.87 39.93
N GLU A 649 -10.35 -2.23 40.19
CA GLU A 649 -9.45 -2.45 41.32
C GLU A 649 -9.55 -1.28 42.33
N GLY A 650 -8.77 -1.31 43.41
CA GLY A 650 -8.74 -0.23 44.41
C GLY A 650 -9.70 -0.46 45.58
N ASP A 651 -10.10 0.63 46.23
CA ASP A 651 -10.80 0.57 47.52
C ASP A 651 -12.25 1.07 47.44
N VAL A 652 -13.10 0.50 48.29
CA VAL A 652 -14.45 1.00 48.58
C VAL A 652 -14.56 1.41 50.05
N GLN A 653 -15.40 2.40 50.34
CA GLN A 653 -15.66 2.84 51.71
C GLN A 653 -17.16 2.80 51.99
N LEU A 654 -17.58 2.15 53.07
CA LEU A 654 -18.98 2.13 53.52
C LEU A 654 -19.24 3.31 54.47
N TYR A 655 -20.34 4.01 54.23
CA TYR A 655 -20.78 5.20 54.96
C TYR A 655 -22.21 5.04 55.48
N THR A 656 -22.49 5.71 56.58
CA THR A 656 -23.85 6.06 57.02
C THR A 656 -24.38 7.28 56.25
N ALA A 657 -25.68 7.53 56.32
CA ALA A 657 -26.34 8.63 55.60
C ALA A 657 -25.84 10.05 55.94
N ASP A 658 -25.13 10.23 57.06
CA ASP A 658 -24.46 11.48 57.46
C ASP A 658 -22.99 11.58 56.99
N ASN A 659 -22.57 10.68 56.08
CA ASN A 659 -21.22 10.57 55.54
C ASN A 659 -20.15 10.18 56.56
N THR A 660 -20.55 9.56 57.68
CA THR A 660 -19.60 8.97 58.63
C THR A 660 -19.15 7.59 58.13
N PRO A 661 -17.85 7.32 57.99
CA PRO A 661 -17.38 5.99 57.62
C PRO A 661 -17.60 5.00 58.77
N LEU A 662 -18.09 3.80 58.45
CA LEU A 662 -18.28 2.73 59.45
C LEU A 662 -16.96 2.11 59.91
N ASP A 663 -15.96 2.04 59.02
CA ASP A 663 -14.59 1.58 59.28
C ASP A 663 -13.62 2.22 58.24
N GLY A 664 -12.38 1.74 58.11
CA GLY A 664 -11.46 2.12 57.03
C GLY A 664 -11.88 1.60 55.64
N PRO A 665 -11.22 2.06 54.56
CA PRO A 665 -11.47 1.56 53.21
C PRO A 665 -11.16 0.07 53.07
N ILE A 666 -11.93 -0.60 52.23
CA ILE A 666 -11.85 -2.04 51.98
C ILE A 666 -11.40 -2.24 50.54
N THR A 667 -10.30 -2.95 50.36
CA THR A 667 -9.78 -3.27 49.02
C THR A 667 -10.66 -4.29 48.32
N LEU A 668 -10.92 -4.04 47.04
CA LEU A 668 -11.63 -4.96 46.15
C LEU A 668 -10.76 -6.18 45.85
N VAL A 669 -11.38 -7.35 45.90
CA VAL A 669 -10.80 -8.60 45.43
C VAL A 669 -11.72 -9.14 44.33
N ASN A 670 -11.25 -9.12 43.09
CA ASN A 670 -12.05 -9.48 41.90
C ASN A 670 -13.37 -8.68 41.81
N GLY A 671 -13.28 -7.35 41.97
CA GLY A 671 -14.44 -6.45 41.90
C GLY A 671 -15.44 -6.59 43.06
N VAL A 672 -15.09 -7.30 44.13
CA VAL A 672 -15.98 -7.49 45.30
C VAL A 672 -15.25 -7.15 46.59
N ALA A 673 -15.94 -6.43 47.47
CA ALA A 673 -15.54 -6.19 48.85
C ALA A 673 -16.66 -6.60 49.80
N THR A 674 -16.30 -7.08 50.98
CA THR A 674 -17.25 -7.49 52.02
C THR A 674 -16.92 -6.82 53.34
N PHE A 675 -17.95 -6.40 54.07
CA PHE A 675 -17.84 -5.78 55.39
C PHE A 675 -18.83 -6.45 56.34
N THR A 676 -18.34 -6.95 57.48
CA THR A 676 -19.19 -7.57 58.50
C THR A 676 -19.11 -6.78 59.81
N THR A 677 -20.26 -6.47 60.41
CA THR A 677 -20.32 -5.76 61.70
C THR A 677 -21.51 -6.26 62.53
N ALA A 678 -21.41 -6.17 63.87
CA ALA A 678 -22.50 -6.42 64.80
C ALA A 678 -22.96 -5.16 65.55
N ASP A 679 -22.32 -4.01 65.26
CA ASP A 679 -22.40 -2.80 66.08
C ASP A 679 -23.43 -1.77 65.57
N LEU A 680 -24.26 -2.13 64.59
CA LEU A 680 -25.29 -1.23 64.09
C LEU A 680 -26.36 -0.97 65.17
N PRO A 681 -26.76 0.30 65.38
CA PRO A 681 -27.76 0.64 66.38
C PRO A 681 -29.15 0.15 65.98
N VAL A 682 -29.98 -0.19 66.98
CA VAL A 682 -31.40 -0.52 66.76
C VAL A 682 -32.12 0.62 66.05
N GLY A 683 -32.88 0.27 65.02
CA GLY A 683 -33.59 1.21 64.16
C GLY A 683 -33.21 1.06 62.69
N ALA A 684 -33.57 2.06 61.91
CA ALA A 684 -33.34 2.08 60.47
C ALA A 684 -31.97 2.72 60.18
N ASN A 685 -31.03 1.93 59.64
CA ASN A 685 -29.68 2.34 59.30
C ASN A 685 -29.55 2.50 57.79
N THR A 686 -29.54 3.75 57.32
CA THR A 686 -29.36 4.07 55.90
C THR A 686 -27.87 4.15 55.59
N LEU A 687 -27.41 3.29 54.67
CA LEU A 687 -26.02 3.08 54.31
C LEU A 687 -25.80 3.25 52.81
N TYR A 688 -24.59 3.62 52.41
CA TYR A 688 -24.15 3.57 51.02
C TYR A 688 -22.63 3.39 50.96
N ALA A 689 -22.13 2.83 49.88
CA ALA A 689 -20.70 2.66 49.64
C ALA A 689 -20.20 3.65 48.59
N VAL A 690 -18.92 4.00 48.65
CA VAL A 690 -18.25 4.80 47.62
C VAL A 690 -17.02 4.06 47.16
N TYR A 691 -16.98 3.73 45.88
CA TYR A 691 -15.78 3.31 45.19
C TYR A 691 -14.86 4.51 44.98
N LYS A 692 -13.57 4.38 45.32
CA LYS A 692 -12.60 5.48 45.29
C LYS A 692 -11.97 5.72 43.93
N GLY A 693 -12.29 4.90 42.93
CA GLY A 693 -11.67 4.94 41.61
C GLY A 693 -10.33 4.19 41.60
N ASP A 694 -9.82 3.95 40.40
CA ASP A 694 -8.50 3.39 40.14
C ASP A 694 -7.87 4.08 38.92
N LYS A 695 -6.85 3.45 38.30
CA LYS A 695 -6.17 4.01 37.13
C LYS A 695 -7.05 4.05 35.86
N HIS A 696 -8.10 3.23 35.77
CA HIS A 696 -8.99 3.11 34.61
C HIS A 696 -10.40 3.65 34.85
N TYR A 697 -10.92 3.62 36.08
CA TYR A 697 -12.32 3.94 36.43
C TYR A 697 -12.43 5.09 37.43
N LYS A 698 -13.44 5.95 37.24
CA LYS A 698 -13.75 7.04 38.18
C LYS A 698 -14.34 6.51 39.49
N ALA A 699 -14.17 7.30 40.54
CA ALA A 699 -14.89 7.13 41.81
C ALA A 699 -16.40 7.27 41.61
N GLY A 700 -17.18 6.47 42.33
CA GLY A 700 -18.65 6.45 42.21
C GLY A 700 -19.37 5.90 43.44
N PRO A 701 -20.58 6.41 43.76
CA PRO A 701 -21.37 5.88 44.87
C PRO A 701 -22.17 4.64 44.46
N SER A 702 -22.54 3.82 45.44
CA SER A 702 -23.52 2.74 45.30
C SER A 702 -24.96 3.26 45.36
N ASN A 703 -25.91 2.34 45.18
CA ASN A 703 -27.26 2.53 45.69
C ASN A 703 -27.24 2.75 47.21
N THR A 704 -28.22 3.50 47.72
CA THR A 704 -28.51 3.55 49.15
C THR A 704 -29.20 2.24 49.58
N LEU A 705 -28.80 1.70 50.73
CA LEU A 705 -29.35 0.50 51.34
C LEU A 705 -29.87 0.83 52.74
N LEU A 706 -31.08 0.39 53.09
CA LEU A 706 -31.67 0.59 54.41
C LEU A 706 -31.64 -0.72 55.19
N GLU A 707 -30.82 -0.82 56.24
CA GLU A 707 -30.75 -1.98 57.13
C GLU A 707 -31.55 -1.75 58.41
N ASN A 708 -32.53 -2.62 58.70
CA ASN A 708 -33.37 -2.49 59.88
C ASN A 708 -32.90 -3.41 61.00
N ILE A 709 -32.34 -2.83 62.06
CA ILE A 709 -31.93 -3.58 63.25
C ILE A 709 -33.06 -3.58 64.28
N THR A 710 -33.50 -4.77 64.67
CA THR A 710 -34.57 -5.00 65.65
C THR A 710 -34.03 -5.37 67.03
N PRO A 711 -34.77 -5.09 68.13
CA PRO A 711 -34.38 -5.53 69.46
C PRO A 711 -34.29 -7.06 69.57
N GLN A 712 -33.30 -7.55 70.32
CA GLN A 712 -33.05 -8.97 70.58
C GLN A 712 -34.14 -9.61 71.47
N LEU A 713 -34.30 -10.93 71.37
CA LEU A 713 -35.23 -11.66 72.23
C LEU A 713 -34.69 -11.78 73.67
N THR A 714 -35.60 -11.86 74.63
CA THR A 714 -35.27 -12.09 76.04
C THR A 714 -36.01 -13.30 76.60
N ALA A 715 -35.33 -14.04 77.48
CA ALA A 715 -35.93 -15.10 78.29
C ALA A 715 -35.77 -14.77 79.78
N ILE A 716 -36.84 -14.96 80.56
CA ILE A 716 -36.89 -14.59 81.97
C ILE A 716 -37.17 -15.83 82.81
N GLU A 717 -36.24 -16.20 83.68
CA GLU A 717 -36.41 -17.30 84.63
C GLU A 717 -36.60 -16.77 86.05
N LEU A 718 -37.65 -17.24 86.72
CA LEU A 718 -37.99 -16.86 88.09
C LEU A 718 -37.71 -18.00 89.07
N SER A 719 -36.98 -17.69 90.14
CA SER A 719 -36.74 -18.58 91.28
C SER A 719 -37.09 -17.91 92.61
N ALA A 720 -37.42 -18.72 93.62
CA ALA A 720 -37.65 -18.28 95.00
C ALA A 720 -36.72 -19.03 95.95
N SER A 721 -36.30 -18.36 97.00
CA SER A 721 -35.35 -18.86 98.01
C SER A 721 -35.91 -19.95 98.94
N VAL A 722 -37.23 -20.01 99.18
CA VAL A 722 -37.85 -20.96 100.14
C VAL A 722 -39.02 -21.76 99.53
N ALA A 723 -39.12 -21.89 98.21
CA ALA A 723 -40.13 -22.74 97.58
C ALA A 723 -39.91 -24.24 97.91
N PRO A 724 -40.98 -25.06 98.03
CA PRO A 724 -42.40 -24.73 97.82
C PRO A 724 -43.11 -24.16 99.06
N ASP A 725 -42.54 -24.28 100.27
CA ASP A 725 -43.20 -23.96 101.53
C ASP A 725 -42.44 -22.88 102.32
N LEU A 726 -43.06 -21.70 102.46
CA LEU A 726 -42.53 -20.57 103.23
C LEU A 726 -43.22 -20.47 104.59
N GLN A 727 -42.49 -20.31 105.70
CA GLN A 727 -43.13 -20.03 106.99
C GLN A 727 -43.60 -18.57 107.07
N TYR A 728 -44.73 -18.31 107.72
CA TYR A 728 -45.24 -16.94 107.87
C TYR A 728 -44.21 -15.98 108.48
N ALA A 729 -44.01 -14.82 107.84
CA ALA A 729 -43.02 -13.78 108.15
C ALA A 729 -41.54 -14.20 108.02
N GLN A 730 -41.27 -15.36 107.40
CA GLN A 730 -39.95 -15.70 106.87
C GLN A 730 -39.65 -14.81 105.66
N ASN A 731 -38.37 -14.52 105.46
CA ASN A 731 -37.92 -13.71 104.33
C ASN A 731 -37.88 -14.58 103.07
N GLU A 732 -38.51 -14.11 102.01
CA GLU A 732 -38.53 -14.77 100.72
C GLU A 732 -37.95 -13.81 99.67
N THR A 733 -37.01 -14.33 98.88
CA THR A 733 -36.29 -13.59 97.85
C THR A 733 -36.63 -14.18 96.49
N LEU A 734 -37.35 -13.39 95.69
CA LEU A 734 -37.62 -13.67 94.29
C LEU A 734 -36.44 -13.16 93.46
N THR A 735 -35.88 -14.04 92.63
CA THR A 735 -34.78 -13.72 91.72
C THR A 735 -35.25 -13.96 90.29
N ALA A 736 -35.32 -12.90 89.50
CA ALA A 736 -35.55 -12.97 88.06
C ALA A 736 -34.21 -12.88 87.34
N ARG A 737 -33.91 -13.88 86.51
CA ARG A 737 -32.74 -13.90 85.63
C ARG A 737 -33.21 -13.61 84.21
N VAL A 738 -32.76 -12.50 83.65
CA VAL A 738 -33.04 -12.06 82.28
C VAL A 738 -31.82 -12.43 81.43
N THR A 739 -32.03 -13.29 80.44
CA THR A 739 -31.02 -13.64 79.44
C THR A 739 -31.43 -13.07 78.09
N ALA A 740 -30.48 -12.49 77.37
CA ALA A 740 -30.65 -11.94 76.04
C ALA A 740 -29.71 -12.67 75.06
N GLU A 741 -29.96 -12.55 73.75
CA GLU A 741 -29.28 -13.34 72.72
C GLU A 741 -27.80 -12.96 72.54
N SER A 742 -27.49 -11.67 72.38
CA SER A 742 -26.15 -11.19 72.01
C SER A 742 -25.57 -10.18 73.00
N VAL A 743 -26.34 -9.15 73.36
CA VAL A 743 -25.86 -8.04 74.21
C VAL A 743 -26.55 -8.05 75.57
N PRO A 744 -25.92 -7.61 76.67
CA PRO A 744 -26.56 -7.60 77.99
C PRO A 744 -27.84 -6.73 78.01
N ALA A 745 -28.90 -7.23 78.64
CA ALA A 745 -30.15 -6.49 78.85
C ALA A 745 -30.09 -5.62 80.13
N HIS A 746 -30.54 -4.36 80.04
CA HIS A 746 -30.39 -3.32 81.08
C HIS A 746 -31.72 -2.72 81.57
N GLY A 747 -32.87 -3.34 81.23
CA GLY A 747 -34.20 -2.88 81.67
C GLY A 747 -34.54 -3.15 83.15
N THR A 748 -35.84 -3.17 83.48
CA THR A 748 -36.31 -3.42 84.86
C THR A 748 -37.31 -4.57 84.94
N VAL A 749 -37.39 -5.21 86.11
CA VAL A 749 -38.33 -6.30 86.42
C VAL A 749 -39.37 -5.84 87.44
N THR A 750 -40.63 -6.23 87.21
CA THR A 750 -41.72 -6.14 88.19
C THR A 750 -42.15 -7.53 88.62
N PHE A 751 -42.08 -7.82 89.91
CA PHE A 751 -42.56 -9.06 90.52
C PHE A 751 -44.05 -8.96 90.87
N LEU A 752 -44.75 -10.07 90.62
CA LEU A 752 -46.20 -10.20 90.72
C LEU A 752 -46.55 -11.40 91.62
N ASP A 753 -47.68 -11.32 92.29
CA ASP A 753 -48.30 -12.40 93.05
C ASP A 753 -49.74 -12.59 92.56
N ASN A 754 -50.04 -13.81 92.08
CA ASN A 754 -51.31 -14.16 91.43
C ASN A 754 -51.66 -13.19 90.28
N GLY A 755 -50.65 -12.80 89.49
CA GLY A 755 -50.77 -11.85 88.38
C GLY A 755 -50.99 -10.39 88.79
N LYS A 756 -50.97 -10.06 90.09
CA LYS A 756 -51.16 -8.71 90.61
C LYS A 756 -49.88 -8.17 91.25
N ALA A 757 -49.81 -6.86 91.40
CA ALA A 757 -48.75 -6.19 92.12
C ALA A 757 -48.62 -6.72 93.57
N ILE A 758 -47.39 -7.00 94.00
CA ILE A 758 -47.12 -7.34 95.40
C ILE A 758 -47.31 -6.08 96.25
N LEU A 759 -48.08 -6.18 97.33
CA LEU A 759 -48.33 -5.07 98.26
C LEU A 759 -47.67 -5.34 99.62
N ASP A 760 -47.18 -4.29 100.28
CA ASP A 760 -46.73 -4.36 101.67
C ASP A 760 -47.91 -4.36 102.67
N SER A 761 -47.60 -4.38 103.97
CA SER A 761 -48.61 -4.37 105.03
C SER A 761 -49.48 -3.11 105.08
N ASN A 762 -49.03 -2.02 104.45
CA ASN A 762 -49.73 -0.74 104.38
C ASN A 762 -50.47 -0.56 103.04
N GLY A 763 -50.45 -1.56 102.16
CA GLY A 763 -51.09 -1.52 100.85
C GLY A 763 -50.28 -0.82 99.75
N LYS A 764 -49.00 -0.49 99.99
CA LYS A 764 -48.11 0.11 98.98
C LYS A 764 -47.56 -0.99 98.06
N GLN A 765 -47.55 -0.74 96.76
CA GLN A 765 -46.90 -1.62 95.79
C GLN A 765 -45.39 -1.70 96.02
N ILE A 766 -44.89 -2.93 96.12
CA ILE A 766 -43.48 -3.29 96.27
C ILE A 766 -43.08 -4.27 95.15
N GLY A 767 -41.78 -4.43 94.91
CA GLY A 767 -41.27 -5.35 93.87
C GLY A 767 -41.45 -4.85 92.43
N LYS A 768 -41.72 -3.55 92.22
CA LYS A 768 -41.77 -2.89 90.90
C LYS A 768 -40.44 -2.18 90.59
N ASN A 769 -40.09 -2.07 89.31
CA ASN A 769 -38.91 -1.34 88.79
C ASN A 769 -37.59 -1.81 89.42
N ILE A 770 -37.43 -3.13 89.61
CA ILE A 770 -36.18 -3.69 90.09
C ILE A 770 -35.21 -3.75 88.91
N VAL A 771 -34.13 -2.97 89.00
CA VAL A 771 -33.12 -2.89 87.93
C VAL A 771 -32.46 -4.26 87.74
N VAL A 772 -32.27 -4.63 86.47
CA VAL A 772 -31.46 -5.78 86.08
C VAL A 772 -29.98 -5.37 86.16
N ASP A 773 -29.19 -6.08 86.95
CA ASP A 773 -27.76 -5.81 87.08
C ASP A 773 -26.97 -6.27 85.84
N ALA A 774 -25.66 -5.99 85.80
CA ALA A 774 -24.78 -6.37 84.69
C ALA A 774 -24.69 -7.88 84.43
N ASN A 775 -25.16 -8.72 85.37
CA ASN A 775 -25.23 -10.18 85.20
C ASN A 775 -26.61 -10.66 84.72
N GLY A 776 -27.52 -9.74 84.37
CA GLY A 776 -28.88 -10.07 83.97
C GLY A 776 -29.78 -10.42 85.15
N ILE A 777 -29.49 -9.98 86.38
CA ILE A 777 -30.26 -10.41 87.56
C ILE A 777 -31.00 -9.25 88.23
N ALA A 778 -32.29 -9.47 88.52
CA ALA A 778 -33.11 -8.63 89.38
C ALA A 778 -33.55 -9.41 90.63
N ARG A 779 -33.39 -8.82 91.83
CA ARG A 779 -33.72 -9.47 93.11
C ARG A 779 -34.68 -8.63 93.94
N PHE A 780 -35.72 -9.27 94.47
CA PHE A 780 -36.70 -8.65 95.36
C PHE A 780 -36.92 -9.52 96.59
N SER A 781 -36.79 -8.95 97.79
CA SER A 781 -36.89 -9.68 99.06
C SER A 781 -37.93 -9.05 99.98
N THR A 782 -38.83 -9.86 100.55
CA THR A 782 -39.85 -9.39 101.49
C THR A 782 -40.31 -10.47 102.47
N ARG A 783 -40.96 -10.04 103.55
CA ARG A 783 -41.57 -10.90 104.60
C ARG A 783 -43.09 -10.75 104.65
N SER A 784 -43.67 -9.97 103.74
CA SER A 784 -45.06 -9.48 103.83
C SER A 784 -46.09 -10.41 103.18
N PHE A 785 -45.69 -11.61 102.78
CA PHE A 785 -46.61 -12.59 102.19
C PHE A 785 -47.63 -13.09 103.22
N ARG A 786 -48.88 -13.20 102.78
CA ARG A 786 -50.00 -13.66 103.62
C ARG A 786 -49.97 -15.19 103.70
N ILE A 787 -50.67 -15.78 104.66
CA ILE A 787 -50.81 -17.25 104.72
C ILE A 787 -51.75 -17.68 103.61
N GLY A 788 -51.35 -18.68 102.83
CA GLY A 788 -52.13 -19.13 101.67
C GLY A 788 -51.26 -19.61 100.52
N GLN A 789 -51.90 -19.83 99.37
CA GLN A 789 -51.22 -20.15 98.12
C GLN A 789 -50.89 -18.85 97.37
N HIS A 790 -49.64 -18.73 96.93
CA HIS A 790 -49.14 -17.62 96.13
C HIS A 790 -48.58 -18.15 94.81
N GLN A 791 -48.87 -17.46 93.70
CA GLN A 791 -48.29 -17.74 92.38
C GLN A 791 -47.44 -16.54 91.95
N PHE A 792 -46.12 -16.65 92.14
CA PHE A 792 -45.21 -15.58 91.79
C PHE A 792 -44.90 -15.58 90.29
N GLY A 793 -44.86 -14.39 89.70
CA GLY A 793 -44.39 -14.14 88.34
C GLY A 793 -43.53 -12.89 88.30
N ALA A 794 -42.81 -12.70 87.20
CA ALA A 794 -42.00 -11.51 86.96
C ALA A 794 -42.19 -11.03 85.51
N HIS A 795 -42.18 -9.72 85.31
CA HIS A 795 -42.27 -9.11 83.99
C HIS A 795 -41.10 -8.15 83.78
N PHE A 796 -40.29 -8.41 82.76
CA PHE A 796 -39.20 -7.56 82.32
C PHE A 796 -39.70 -6.56 81.28
N THR A 797 -39.39 -5.28 81.46
CA THR A 797 -39.92 -4.19 80.64
C THR A 797 -39.29 -4.07 79.25
N GLY A 798 -38.14 -4.71 79.01
CA GLY A 798 -37.30 -4.42 77.84
C GLY A 798 -36.43 -3.18 78.02
N ASP A 799 -35.61 -2.89 77.01
CA ASP A 799 -34.81 -1.68 76.81
C ASP A 799 -34.68 -1.37 75.30
N LYS A 800 -33.77 -0.46 74.91
CA LYS A 800 -33.57 -0.09 73.49
C LYS A 800 -33.07 -1.26 72.63
N ASP A 801 -32.36 -2.21 73.22
CA ASP A 801 -31.72 -3.33 72.55
C ASP A 801 -32.47 -4.65 72.77
N SER A 802 -33.36 -4.73 73.78
CA SER A 802 -33.96 -5.97 74.26
C SER A 802 -35.48 -5.89 74.40
N GLN A 803 -36.18 -6.90 73.91
CA GLN A 803 -37.64 -6.98 74.02
C GLN A 803 -38.13 -7.21 75.46
N SER A 804 -39.37 -6.79 75.75
CA SER A 804 -40.06 -7.10 77.01
C SER A 804 -40.45 -8.58 77.09
N GLY A 805 -40.52 -9.15 78.29
CA GLY A 805 -40.93 -10.55 78.46
C GLY A 805 -41.46 -10.88 79.85
N ALA A 806 -42.10 -12.04 79.96
CA ALA A 806 -42.64 -12.56 81.22
C ALA A 806 -41.92 -13.84 81.63
N SER A 807 -41.79 -14.06 82.94
CA SER A 807 -41.20 -15.28 83.47
C SER A 807 -42.18 -16.45 83.52
N ASN A 808 -41.66 -17.63 83.85
CA ASN A 808 -42.46 -18.72 84.40
C ASN A 808 -43.19 -18.27 85.69
N THR A 809 -44.26 -18.99 86.06
CA THR A 809 -44.93 -18.82 87.36
C THR A 809 -44.40 -19.83 88.38
N LEU A 810 -44.28 -19.42 89.65
CA LEU A 810 -43.77 -20.23 90.74
C LEU A 810 -44.77 -20.28 91.90
N ALA A 811 -45.23 -21.48 92.26
CA ALA A 811 -46.15 -21.67 93.38
C ALA A 811 -45.38 -21.75 94.70
N VAL A 812 -45.77 -20.91 95.67
CA VAL A 812 -45.25 -20.95 97.04
C VAL A 812 -46.42 -20.94 98.02
N LYS A 813 -46.43 -21.90 98.92
CA LYS A 813 -47.42 -22.01 99.98
C LYS A 813 -46.85 -21.42 101.27
N VAL A 814 -47.49 -20.36 101.76
CA VAL A 814 -47.12 -19.76 103.04
C VAL A 814 -47.87 -20.48 104.16
N LEU A 815 -47.12 -21.15 105.04
CA LEU A 815 -47.64 -21.96 106.14
C LEU A 815 -47.75 -21.15 107.46
N PRO A 816 -48.73 -21.47 108.33
CA PRO A 816 -48.80 -20.93 109.68
C PRO A 816 -47.66 -21.46 110.56
N ASN A 817 -47.22 -20.65 111.53
CA ASN A 817 -46.24 -21.02 112.56
C ASN A 817 -46.81 -22.05 113.56
N THR A 818 -45.97 -22.66 114.42
CA THR A 818 -46.40 -23.67 115.41
C THR A 818 -46.22 -23.21 116.87
N VAL A 819 -47.00 -23.79 117.80
CA VAL A 819 -46.92 -23.54 119.26
C VAL A 819 -46.95 -24.84 120.08
N ARG A 820 -46.47 -24.77 121.34
CA ARG A 820 -46.53 -25.84 122.35
C ARG A 820 -47.36 -25.39 123.57
N VAL A 821 -48.08 -26.30 124.22
CA VAL A 821 -48.85 -26.01 125.46
C VAL A 821 -48.27 -26.78 126.66
N ALA A 822 -48.13 -26.14 127.82
CA ALA A 822 -47.72 -26.75 129.10
C ALA A 822 -48.86 -26.62 130.14
N ILE A 823 -49.02 -27.59 131.06
CA ILE A 823 -50.13 -27.64 132.06
C ILE A 823 -49.61 -28.01 133.48
N SER A 824 -50.17 -27.42 134.54
CA SER A 824 -49.88 -27.70 135.96
C SER A 824 -51.14 -27.54 136.85
N THR A 825 -51.10 -28.02 138.11
CA THR A 825 -52.14 -27.75 139.13
C THR A 825 -51.53 -27.28 140.44
N ASP A 826 -52.32 -26.58 141.25
CA ASP A 826 -51.89 -25.98 142.52
C ASP A 826 -51.68 -26.94 143.68
N ARG A 827 -52.35 -28.10 143.67
CA ARG A 827 -52.30 -29.09 144.76
C ARG A 827 -52.45 -30.51 144.25
N ILE A 828 -51.51 -31.40 144.59
CA ILE A 828 -51.57 -32.85 144.29
C ILE A 828 -51.01 -33.65 145.49
N PRO A 829 -51.77 -34.57 146.11
CA PRO A 829 -53.20 -34.82 145.93
C PRO A 829 -54.06 -33.71 146.56
N ALA A 830 -55.30 -33.58 146.08
CA ALA A 830 -56.34 -32.75 146.71
C ALA A 830 -57.31 -33.62 147.54
N TYR A 831 -58.01 -33.03 148.51
CA TYR A 831 -58.98 -33.72 149.36
C TYR A 831 -60.44 -33.32 149.04
N THR A 832 -61.40 -34.08 149.56
CA THR A 832 -62.83 -33.76 149.42
C THR A 832 -63.12 -32.37 150.01
N GLY A 833 -63.68 -31.47 149.20
CA GLY A 833 -63.94 -30.08 149.56
C GLY A 833 -62.86 -29.08 149.13
N ASP A 834 -61.64 -29.54 148.78
CA ASP A 834 -60.61 -28.65 148.25
C ASP A 834 -61.02 -28.08 146.89
N LYS A 835 -60.69 -26.79 146.71
CA LYS A 835 -60.69 -26.13 145.40
C LYS A 835 -59.36 -26.44 144.69
N ILE A 836 -59.43 -26.94 143.46
CA ILE A 836 -58.25 -27.24 142.62
C ILE A 836 -58.18 -26.19 141.53
N LEU A 837 -56.99 -25.62 141.34
CA LEU A 837 -56.68 -24.63 140.32
C LEU A 837 -55.78 -25.26 139.25
N ILE A 838 -56.24 -25.27 137.99
CA ILE A 838 -55.50 -25.81 136.84
C ILE A 838 -54.94 -24.67 136.01
N HIS A 839 -53.64 -24.70 135.69
CA HIS A 839 -52.93 -23.70 134.89
C HIS A 839 -52.44 -24.30 133.59
N ALA A 840 -52.57 -23.60 132.46
CA ALA A 840 -51.84 -23.91 131.24
C ALA A 840 -51.22 -22.66 130.60
N ARG A 841 -50.18 -22.86 129.79
CA ARG A 841 -49.39 -21.82 129.10
C ARG A 841 -49.10 -22.23 127.66
N VAL A 842 -49.25 -21.29 126.72
CA VAL A 842 -48.90 -21.48 125.30
C VAL A 842 -47.52 -20.86 125.03
N LEU A 843 -46.66 -21.59 124.34
CA LEU A 843 -45.26 -21.27 124.05
C LEU A 843 -45.06 -21.28 122.52
N LYS A 844 -44.31 -20.31 121.97
CA LYS A 844 -43.86 -20.37 120.58
C LYS A 844 -42.84 -21.49 120.40
N VAL A 845 -42.81 -22.11 119.23
CA VAL A 845 -41.76 -23.06 118.84
C VAL A 845 -40.72 -22.30 118.01
N GLY A 846 -39.43 -22.47 118.34
CA GLY A 846 -38.33 -21.85 117.59
C GLY A 846 -38.38 -20.32 117.52
N THR A 847 -38.03 -19.77 116.36
CA THR A 847 -37.93 -18.31 116.10
C THR A 847 -39.21 -17.71 115.49
N SER A 848 -40.36 -18.37 115.62
CA SER A 848 -41.62 -17.93 115.00
C SER A 848 -42.03 -16.51 115.43
N LYS A 849 -42.36 -15.68 114.43
CA LYS A 849 -42.82 -14.29 114.62
C LYS A 849 -44.35 -14.21 114.58
N GLY A 850 -44.90 -13.12 115.13
CA GLY A 850 -46.35 -12.88 115.22
C GLY A 850 -46.93 -13.09 116.62
N SER A 851 -48.09 -12.50 116.89
CA SER A 851 -48.77 -12.56 118.19
C SER A 851 -49.55 -13.87 118.36
N ILE A 852 -49.50 -14.49 119.54
CA ILE A 852 -50.35 -15.66 119.85
C ILE A 852 -51.73 -15.14 120.28
N THR A 853 -52.75 -15.47 119.51
CA THR A 853 -54.15 -15.13 119.81
C THR A 853 -55.03 -16.37 119.64
N GLY A 854 -55.85 -16.67 120.65
CA GLY A 854 -56.73 -17.84 120.64
C GLY A 854 -57.30 -18.14 122.02
N PHE A 855 -57.60 -19.42 122.27
CA PHE A 855 -58.25 -19.89 123.49
C PHE A 855 -57.59 -21.18 124.00
N LEU A 856 -57.51 -21.33 125.33
CA LEU A 856 -57.17 -22.59 126.01
C LEU A 856 -58.44 -23.26 126.53
N GLN A 857 -58.69 -24.50 126.11
CA GLN A 857 -59.75 -25.34 126.67
C GLN A 857 -59.15 -26.46 127.52
N TYR A 858 -59.64 -26.62 128.74
CA TYR A 858 -59.20 -27.63 129.70
C TYR A 858 -60.10 -28.86 129.68
N TYR A 859 -59.51 -30.02 129.92
CA TYR A 859 -60.20 -31.31 129.94
C TYR A 859 -59.69 -32.20 131.08
N ASP A 860 -60.56 -33.08 131.59
CA ASP A 860 -60.21 -34.30 132.32
C ASP A 860 -60.59 -35.50 131.46
N GLY A 861 -59.61 -36.27 131.01
CA GLY A 861 -59.82 -37.23 129.93
C GLY A 861 -60.37 -36.53 128.68
N SER A 862 -61.59 -36.89 128.28
CA SER A 862 -62.33 -36.24 127.18
C SER A 862 -63.36 -35.21 127.65
N THR A 863 -63.61 -35.08 128.96
CA THR A 863 -64.64 -34.21 129.52
C THR A 863 -64.12 -32.80 129.69
N LYS A 864 -64.84 -31.79 129.18
CA LYS A 864 -64.46 -30.38 129.31
C LYS A 864 -64.55 -29.92 130.77
N LEU A 865 -63.53 -29.21 131.21
CA LEU A 865 -63.50 -28.53 132.51
C LEU A 865 -63.70 -27.03 132.30
N GLY A 866 -64.91 -26.55 132.59
CA GLY A 866 -65.27 -25.13 132.48
C GLY A 866 -65.24 -24.58 131.04
N GLY A 867 -65.39 -23.25 130.93
CA GLY A 867 -65.32 -22.53 129.66
C GLY A 867 -63.89 -22.34 129.15
N ALA A 868 -63.74 -22.17 127.84
CA ALA A 868 -62.45 -21.86 127.22
C ALA A 868 -61.95 -20.48 127.65
N VAL A 869 -60.65 -20.35 127.86
CA VAL A 869 -60.04 -19.11 128.36
C VAL A 869 -59.24 -18.43 127.25
N ARG A 870 -59.54 -17.15 127.01
CA ARG A 870 -58.86 -16.37 125.98
C ARG A 870 -57.37 -16.17 126.33
N VAL A 871 -56.52 -16.38 125.32
CA VAL A 871 -55.09 -16.12 125.32
C VAL A 871 -54.82 -15.06 124.26
N SER A 872 -54.27 -13.91 124.66
CA SER A 872 -53.89 -12.83 123.74
C SER A 872 -52.68 -12.06 124.26
N GLY A 873 -51.70 -11.80 123.40
CA GLY A 873 -50.52 -10.95 123.70
C GLY A 873 -49.22 -11.74 123.91
N SER A 874 -48.13 -11.02 124.24
CA SER A 874 -46.79 -11.60 124.45
C SER A 874 -46.57 -12.28 125.80
N TYR A 875 -47.49 -12.12 126.77
CA TYR A 875 -47.35 -12.64 128.13
C TYR A 875 -48.17 -13.91 128.34
N TRP A 876 -47.47 -15.05 128.20
CA TRP A 876 -47.58 -16.30 128.97
C TRP A 876 -48.87 -16.48 129.78
N GLY A 877 -50.00 -16.70 129.08
CA GLY A 877 -51.31 -16.74 129.71
C GLY A 877 -51.52 -17.92 130.64
N THR A 878 -50.99 -17.85 131.87
CA THR A 878 -51.45 -18.64 133.01
C THR A 878 -52.89 -18.23 133.29
N LYS A 879 -53.82 -19.11 132.93
CA LYS A 879 -55.24 -18.85 133.06
C LYS A 879 -55.90 -20.00 133.81
N SER A 880 -56.34 -19.70 135.01
CA SER A 880 -56.76 -20.72 135.95
C SER A 880 -58.23 -21.11 135.80
N VAL A 881 -58.52 -22.41 135.79
CA VAL A 881 -59.90 -22.90 135.96
C VAL A 881 -60.05 -23.54 137.33
N LEU A 882 -61.11 -23.17 138.04
CA LEU A 882 -61.49 -23.75 139.32
C LEU A 882 -62.27 -25.06 139.08
N ALA A 883 -61.64 -26.20 139.33
CA ALA A 883 -62.31 -27.49 139.18
C ALA A 883 -63.11 -27.82 140.45
N LYS A 884 -64.35 -27.31 140.56
CA LYS A 884 -65.23 -27.54 141.73
C LYS A 884 -65.64 -29.01 141.93
N SER A 885 -65.61 -29.83 140.88
CA SER A 885 -66.36 -31.09 140.80
C SER A 885 -65.55 -32.35 140.44
N LEU A 886 -64.20 -32.34 140.50
CA LEU A 886 -63.45 -33.58 140.26
C LEU A 886 -63.86 -34.65 141.27
N SER A 887 -64.25 -35.85 140.85
CA SER A 887 -64.62 -36.92 141.77
C SER A 887 -63.43 -37.36 142.63
N VAL A 888 -63.65 -38.21 143.63
CA VAL A 888 -62.54 -38.87 144.32
C VAL A 888 -61.92 -39.88 143.35
N GLY A 889 -60.61 -39.81 143.11
CA GLY A 889 -59.94 -40.68 142.14
C GLY A 889 -58.74 -40.05 141.44
N LYS A 890 -58.25 -40.71 140.39
CA LYS A 890 -57.17 -40.25 139.52
C LYS A 890 -57.76 -39.60 138.26
N HIS A 891 -57.36 -38.38 137.95
CA HIS A 891 -57.82 -37.54 136.84
C HIS A 891 -56.65 -37.26 135.88
N ARG A 892 -56.93 -37.18 134.57
CA ARG A 892 -55.93 -36.93 133.51
C ARG A 892 -56.23 -35.59 132.87
N LEU A 893 -55.53 -34.56 133.30
CA LEU A 893 -55.77 -33.18 132.86
C LEU A 893 -54.97 -32.84 131.61
N VAL A 894 -55.62 -32.23 130.61
CA VAL A 894 -54.96 -31.64 129.42
C VAL A 894 -55.52 -30.27 129.09
N ALA A 895 -54.71 -29.43 128.44
CA ALA A 895 -55.11 -28.14 127.92
C ALA A 895 -54.84 -28.08 126.41
N ARG A 896 -55.84 -27.63 125.64
CA ARG A 896 -55.76 -27.52 124.18
C ARG A 896 -55.84 -26.06 123.77
N PHE A 897 -54.82 -25.59 123.04
CA PHE A 897 -54.82 -24.29 122.39
C PHE A 897 -55.54 -24.35 121.04
N ILE A 898 -56.55 -23.50 120.91
CA ILE A 898 -57.37 -23.30 119.72
C ILE A 898 -57.06 -21.89 119.20
N PRO A 899 -56.41 -21.74 118.04
CA PRO A 899 -56.11 -20.43 117.46
C PRO A 899 -57.39 -19.64 117.19
N SER A 900 -57.33 -18.31 117.31
CA SER A 900 -58.48 -17.45 117.03
C SER A 900 -58.96 -17.63 115.59
N SER A 901 -60.28 -17.71 115.40
CA SER A 901 -60.94 -17.63 114.09
C SER A 901 -61.53 -16.24 113.81
N ASP A 902 -61.30 -15.28 114.70
CA ASP A 902 -61.81 -13.91 114.57
C ASP A 902 -61.10 -13.18 113.43
N PRO A 903 -61.81 -12.73 112.38
CA PRO A 903 -61.23 -12.02 111.24
C PRO A 903 -60.58 -10.68 111.60
N SER A 904 -60.91 -10.10 112.76
CA SER A 904 -60.29 -8.88 113.31
C SER A 904 -58.84 -9.11 113.75
N TYR A 905 -58.49 -10.36 114.08
CA TYR A 905 -57.12 -10.80 114.33
C TYR A 905 -56.61 -11.45 113.05
N HIS A 906 -56.10 -10.63 112.15
CA HIS A 906 -55.61 -11.05 110.85
C HIS A 906 -54.76 -12.32 110.94
N LEU A 907 -55.28 -13.38 110.30
CA LEU A 907 -54.67 -14.69 110.05
C LEU A 907 -54.55 -15.65 111.26
N LYS A 908 -54.82 -16.94 111.02
CA LYS A 908 -54.38 -18.05 111.88
C LYS A 908 -52.84 -18.14 111.79
N VAL A 909 -52.14 -17.18 112.41
CA VAL A 909 -50.67 -17.10 112.38
C VAL A 909 -50.04 -18.34 112.99
N TYR A 910 -50.73 -18.98 113.94
CA TYR A 910 -50.29 -20.21 114.59
C TYR A 910 -51.28 -21.36 114.41
N SER A 911 -50.77 -22.59 114.32
CA SER A 911 -51.55 -23.82 114.35
C SER A 911 -52.03 -24.17 115.77
N GLY A 912 -53.08 -25.00 115.88
CA GLY A 912 -53.54 -25.50 117.18
C GLY A 912 -52.55 -26.48 117.82
N SER A 913 -52.60 -26.63 119.14
CA SER A 913 -51.67 -27.48 119.91
C SER A 913 -52.32 -28.01 121.19
N THR A 914 -51.84 -29.14 121.72
CA THR A 914 -52.35 -29.76 122.95
C THR A 914 -51.20 -30.01 123.93
N SER A 915 -51.44 -29.84 125.23
CA SER A 915 -50.45 -30.11 126.26
C SER A 915 -50.22 -31.61 126.45
N ASP A 916 -49.10 -31.94 127.09
CA ASP A 916 -48.89 -33.26 127.69
C ASP A 916 -49.94 -33.50 128.81
N GLN A 917 -50.14 -34.76 129.20
CA GLN A 917 -51.14 -35.15 130.21
C GLN A 917 -50.60 -35.00 131.64
N LEU A 918 -51.33 -34.27 132.49
CA LEU A 918 -51.03 -34.12 133.92
C LEU A 918 -51.95 -35.01 134.78
N ILE A 919 -51.36 -35.80 135.67
CA ILE A 919 -52.12 -36.67 136.57
C ILE A 919 -52.47 -35.93 137.86
N GLN A 920 -53.76 -35.72 138.11
CA GLN A 920 -54.28 -35.15 139.36
C GLN A 920 -54.94 -36.25 140.21
N ILE A 921 -54.77 -36.23 141.53
CA ILE A 921 -55.31 -37.25 142.44
C ILE A 921 -56.16 -36.59 143.53
N ARG A 922 -57.42 -37.00 143.67
CA ARG A 922 -58.33 -36.56 144.74
C ARG A 922 -58.63 -37.69 145.73
N ARG A 923 -58.56 -37.42 147.04
CA ARG A 923 -58.72 -38.40 148.15
C ARG A 923 -59.83 -38.01 149.14
N THR A 924 -60.38 -38.98 149.89
CA THR A 924 -61.34 -38.77 150.98
C THR A 924 -60.67 -38.37 152.31
N GLY A 925 -61.38 -37.61 153.16
CA GLY A 925 -60.95 -37.19 154.50
C GLY A 925 -60.34 -35.79 154.57
N SER A 926 -59.77 -35.43 155.73
CA SER A 926 -59.04 -34.18 155.95
C SER A 926 -57.57 -34.45 156.21
N ALA A 927 -56.72 -33.45 155.96
CA ALA A 927 -55.28 -33.57 156.17
C ALA A 927 -54.92 -33.68 157.68
N ASN A 928 -54.00 -34.59 158.03
CA ASN A 928 -53.58 -34.91 159.42
C ASN A 928 -52.48 -33.98 159.99
N ALA A 929 -52.00 -33.03 159.20
CA ALA A 929 -51.01 -32.03 159.54
C ALA A 929 -51.30 -30.75 158.71
N ARG A 930 -50.61 -29.65 158.98
CA ARG A 930 -50.59 -28.47 158.10
C ARG A 930 -49.14 -28.18 157.77
N ILE A 931 -48.84 -27.96 156.50
CA ILE A 931 -47.50 -27.54 156.04
C ILE A 931 -47.56 -26.11 155.53
N ALA A 932 -46.70 -25.22 155.99
CA ALA A 932 -46.47 -23.94 155.34
C ALA A 932 -45.16 -24.07 154.57
N ALA A 933 -45.16 -23.72 153.29
CA ALA A 933 -43.94 -23.63 152.50
C ALA A 933 -43.78 -22.21 151.96
N THR A 934 -42.54 -21.72 151.96
CA THR A 934 -42.13 -20.49 151.33
C THR A 934 -40.88 -20.79 150.54
N VAL A 935 -40.92 -20.50 149.26
CA VAL A 935 -39.76 -20.60 148.37
C VAL A 935 -39.19 -19.19 148.21
N LYS A 936 -37.89 -19.04 148.02
CA LYS A 936 -37.26 -17.76 147.72
C LYS A 936 -36.21 -18.02 146.66
N ARG A 937 -36.30 -17.30 145.54
CA ARG A 937 -35.28 -17.41 144.49
C ARG A 937 -33.96 -16.85 144.99
N THR A 938 -32.86 -17.54 144.69
CA THR A 938 -31.52 -17.15 145.10
C THR A 938 -30.62 -16.83 143.90
N SER A 939 -30.91 -17.35 142.70
CA SER A 939 -30.27 -16.97 141.44
C SER A 939 -31.17 -17.31 140.23
N VAL A 940 -30.64 -17.12 139.01
CA VAL A 940 -31.32 -17.50 137.75
C VAL A 940 -31.70 -18.98 137.73
N ASP A 941 -30.91 -19.88 138.34
CA ASP A 941 -31.19 -21.33 138.31
C ASP A 941 -31.33 -21.98 139.69
N THR A 942 -31.39 -21.18 140.77
CA THR A 942 -31.48 -21.71 142.14
C THR A 942 -32.53 -21.01 142.98
N ALA A 943 -33.15 -21.77 143.90
CA ALA A 943 -34.10 -21.23 144.88
C ALA A 943 -34.00 -21.97 146.21
N THR A 944 -34.20 -21.29 147.33
CA THR A 944 -34.30 -21.90 148.65
C THR A 944 -35.77 -22.17 148.98
N VAL A 945 -36.11 -23.39 149.39
CA VAL A 945 -37.41 -23.70 149.97
C VAL A 945 -37.32 -23.84 151.48
N LYS A 946 -38.18 -23.12 152.20
CA LYS A 946 -38.39 -23.21 153.63
C LYS A 946 -39.77 -23.78 153.90
N THR A 947 -39.87 -24.68 154.86
CA THR A 947 -41.10 -25.37 155.20
C THR A 947 -41.26 -25.45 156.71
N HIS A 948 -42.50 -25.39 157.18
CA HIS A 948 -42.89 -25.59 158.58
C HIS A 948 -44.07 -26.56 158.61
N VAL A 949 -44.00 -27.61 159.42
CA VAL A 949 -45.04 -28.62 159.52
C VAL A 949 -45.55 -28.73 160.95
N VAL A 950 -46.85 -28.52 161.12
CA VAL A 950 -47.55 -28.59 162.42
C VAL A 950 -48.53 -29.75 162.41
N LYS A 951 -48.52 -30.60 163.44
CA LYS A 951 -49.48 -31.70 163.61
C LYS A 951 -50.88 -31.12 163.86
N LYS A 952 -51.93 -31.86 163.50
CA LYS A 952 -53.31 -31.45 163.78
C LYS A 952 -53.60 -31.24 165.29
N SER A 953 -52.86 -31.90 166.18
CA SER A 953 -52.96 -31.73 167.63
C SER A 953 -52.31 -30.45 168.18
N GLY A 954 -51.71 -29.61 167.32
CA GLY A 954 -51.17 -28.29 167.68
C GLY A 954 -49.67 -28.24 167.97
N GLY A 955 -48.97 -29.38 168.09
CA GLY A 955 -47.51 -29.42 168.26
C GLY A 955 -46.74 -29.59 166.94
N ASP A 956 -45.46 -29.22 166.93
CA ASP A 956 -44.59 -29.34 165.75
C ASP A 956 -44.37 -30.81 165.32
N ALA A 957 -44.18 -31.00 164.02
CA ALA A 957 -44.07 -32.32 163.39
C ALA A 957 -42.61 -32.70 163.10
N SER A 958 -42.21 -33.92 163.45
CA SER A 958 -40.90 -34.48 163.10
C SER A 958 -40.98 -35.42 161.89
N GLY A 959 -39.88 -35.57 161.14
CA GLY A 959 -39.80 -36.47 159.99
C GLY A 959 -39.25 -35.77 158.75
N TYR A 960 -39.81 -36.08 157.56
CA TYR A 960 -39.29 -35.58 156.28
C TYR A 960 -40.37 -34.90 155.44
N VAL A 961 -39.94 -33.98 154.58
CA VAL A 961 -40.73 -33.44 153.47
C VAL A 961 -40.04 -33.74 152.13
N ASN A 962 -40.82 -34.05 151.10
CA ASN A 962 -40.36 -34.11 149.72
C ASN A 962 -40.77 -32.83 148.98
N VAL A 963 -39.87 -32.29 148.17
CA VAL A 963 -40.07 -31.12 147.32
C VAL A 963 -40.11 -31.59 145.87
N TYR A 964 -41.10 -31.11 145.13
CA TYR A 964 -41.32 -31.38 143.71
C TYR A 964 -41.35 -30.08 142.91
N LEU A 965 -40.74 -30.05 141.72
CA LEU A 965 -40.85 -28.96 140.74
C LEU A 965 -41.67 -29.43 139.54
N ASP A 966 -42.79 -28.78 139.26
CA ASP A 966 -43.74 -29.17 138.21
C ASP A 966 -44.13 -30.67 138.31
N GLY A 967 -44.23 -31.18 139.54
CA GLY A 967 -44.57 -32.58 139.82
C GLY A 967 -43.39 -33.57 139.78
N VAL A 968 -42.18 -33.15 139.41
CA VAL A 968 -40.97 -33.98 139.43
C VAL A 968 -40.31 -33.92 140.81
N PHE A 969 -40.00 -35.07 141.43
CA PHE A 969 -39.30 -35.09 142.71
C PHE A 969 -37.90 -34.52 142.55
N VAL A 970 -37.58 -33.48 143.31
CA VAL A 970 -36.27 -32.81 143.21
C VAL A 970 -35.43 -32.94 144.47
N LYS A 971 -36.05 -32.95 145.65
CA LYS A 971 -35.29 -32.97 146.91
C LYS A 971 -36.11 -33.48 148.09
N LYS A 972 -35.48 -34.20 149.02
CA LYS A 972 -36.04 -34.56 150.34
C LYS A 972 -35.34 -33.75 151.43
N LEU A 973 -36.09 -33.17 152.37
CA LEU A 973 -35.59 -32.36 153.47
C LEU A 973 -36.04 -32.94 154.82
N HIS A 974 -35.17 -32.89 155.82
CA HIS A 974 -35.44 -33.36 157.19
C HIS A 974 -36.00 -32.20 158.02
N LEU A 975 -37.04 -32.46 158.83
CA LEU A 975 -37.64 -31.48 159.74
C LEU A 975 -36.91 -31.51 161.09
N ASP A 976 -36.50 -30.34 161.57
CA ASP A 976 -35.91 -30.19 162.90
C ASP A 976 -36.92 -30.44 164.03
N SER A 977 -36.45 -30.36 165.29
CA SER A 977 -37.30 -30.57 166.48
C SER A 977 -38.45 -29.57 166.61
N ASN A 978 -38.39 -28.44 165.90
CA ASN A 978 -39.42 -27.39 165.85
C ASN A 978 -40.26 -27.48 164.57
N GLY A 979 -40.14 -28.56 163.80
CA GLY A 979 -40.94 -28.83 162.61
C GLY A 979 -40.58 -27.99 161.39
N TYR A 980 -39.38 -27.39 161.34
CA TYR A 980 -38.91 -26.63 160.18
C TYR A 980 -37.93 -27.43 159.33
N ALA A 981 -37.99 -27.23 158.01
CA ALA A 981 -36.96 -27.72 157.08
C ALA A 981 -36.63 -26.65 156.04
N THR A 982 -35.34 -26.45 155.76
CA THR A 982 -34.85 -25.55 154.71
C THR A 982 -33.95 -26.31 153.77
N GLY A 983 -34.02 -26.03 152.47
CA GLY A 983 -33.05 -26.56 151.51
C GLY A 983 -33.04 -25.84 150.18
N ASP A 984 -31.88 -25.81 149.55
CA ASP A 984 -31.70 -25.19 148.24
C ASP A 984 -32.06 -26.15 147.10
N LEU A 985 -32.61 -25.58 146.04
CA LEU A 985 -32.98 -26.24 144.80
C LEU A 985 -32.03 -25.72 143.72
N THR A 986 -31.49 -26.64 142.94
CA THR A 986 -30.65 -26.37 141.77
C THR A 986 -31.41 -26.74 140.50
N ASN A 987 -31.11 -26.09 139.37
CA ASN A 987 -31.80 -26.24 138.08
C ASN A 987 -33.28 -25.79 138.11
N VAL A 988 -33.56 -24.74 138.87
CA VAL A 988 -34.86 -24.07 138.88
C VAL A 988 -34.92 -23.14 137.67
N ALA A 989 -35.41 -23.64 136.54
CA ALA A 989 -35.47 -22.90 135.28
C ALA A 989 -36.08 -21.50 135.44
N ASP A 990 -35.60 -20.53 134.66
CA ASP A 990 -36.08 -19.14 134.62
C ASP A 990 -37.48 -19.00 134.00
N ARG A 991 -38.45 -19.56 134.71
CA ARG A 991 -39.87 -19.59 134.40
C ARG A 991 -40.67 -19.87 135.66
N GLU A 992 -41.95 -19.56 135.61
CA GLU A 992 -42.89 -19.94 136.69
C GLU A 992 -42.99 -21.48 136.79
N LEU A 993 -42.64 -22.04 137.95
CA LEU A 993 -42.66 -23.47 138.26
C LEU A 993 -43.59 -23.73 139.46
N ALA A 994 -44.37 -24.81 139.41
CA ALA A 994 -45.18 -25.26 140.53
C ALA A 994 -44.31 -26.03 141.54
N VAL A 995 -43.99 -25.39 142.66
CA VAL A 995 -43.28 -26.03 143.77
C VAL A 995 -44.30 -26.69 144.70
N THR A 996 -44.25 -28.02 144.80
CA THR A 996 -45.11 -28.78 145.73
C THR A 996 -44.27 -29.39 146.83
N VAL A 997 -44.69 -29.21 148.09
CA VAL A 997 -44.05 -29.86 149.24
C VAL A 997 -45.00 -30.85 149.89
N ALA A 998 -44.55 -32.09 150.09
CA ALA A 998 -45.31 -33.17 150.69
C ALA A 998 -44.64 -33.67 151.97
N TYR A 999 -45.34 -33.59 153.11
CA TYR A 999 -44.88 -34.14 154.38
C TYR A 999 -45.07 -35.66 154.44
N LEU A 1000 -44.07 -36.40 154.96
CA LEU A 1000 -44.02 -37.87 154.96
C LEU A 1000 -44.11 -38.53 156.37
N GLY A 1001 -43.98 -37.77 157.46
CA GLY A 1001 -43.97 -38.32 158.84
C GLY A 1001 -42.72 -39.11 159.23
N SER A 1002 -42.69 -39.63 160.47
CA SER A 1002 -41.61 -40.47 161.05
C SER A 1002 -41.84 -41.99 160.96
N GLY A 1003 -42.96 -42.42 160.38
CA GLY A 1003 -43.29 -43.85 160.14
C GLY A 1003 -44.80 -44.07 159.94
N ARG A 1004 -45.19 -44.61 158.77
CA ARG A 1004 -46.56 -45.03 158.37
C ARG A 1004 -47.73 -44.07 158.67
N THR A 1005 -47.60 -42.78 158.38
CA THR A 1005 -48.75 -41.86 158.31
C THR A 1005 -48.80 -41.11 156.97
N LYS A 1006 -50.03 -40.91 156.46
CA LYS A 1006 -50.33 -40.49 155.09
C LYS A 1006 -49.94 -39.02 154.82
N PRO A 1007 -49.43 -38.73 153.60
CA PRO A 1007 -48.88 -37.41 153.28
C PRO A 1007 -49.94 -36.32 153.28
N VAL A 1008 -49.55 -35.15 153.75
CA VAL A 1008 -50.35 -33.92 153.72
C VAL A 1008 -49.58 -32.87 152.92
N SER A 1009 -50.26 -32.24 151.97
CA SER A 1009 -49.72 -31.15 151.15
C SER A 1009 -50.55 -29.88 151.37
N ILE A 1010 -49.85 -28.76 151.50
CA ILE A 1010 -50.37 -27.40 151.31
C ILE A 1010 -49.46 -26.80 150.24
N GLY A 1011 -50.02 -26.50 149.08
CA GLY A 1011 -49.36 -25.70 148.05
C GLY A 1011 -49.42 -24.22 148.42
N LYS A 1012 -48.27 -23.54 148.34
CA LYS A 1012 -48.20 -22.07 148.25
C LYS A 1012 -47.42 -21.74 146.97
N PHE A 1013 -48.04 -20.97 146.09
CA PHE A 1013 -47.43 -20.47 144.87
C PHE A 1013 -46.30 -19.51 145.22
N LEU A 1014 -45.19 -19.59 144.51
CA LEU A 1014 -44.25 -18.48 144.49
C LEU A 1014 -44.38 -17.72 143.18
N TYR A 1015 -44.79 -16.46 143.29
CA TYR A 1015 -44.42 -15.43 142.34
C TYR A 1015 -42.95 -15.14 142.58
N ALA A 1016 -42.07 -15.56 141.67
CA ALA A 1016 -40.77 -14.93 141.53
C ALA A 1016 -40.94 -13.90 140.41
N TYR A 1017 -40.88 -12.61 140.77
CA TYR A 1017 -40.69 -11.54 139.79
C TYR A 1017 -39.33 -11.68 139.11
#